data_AF-A0A819U2R6-F1
#
_entry.id   AF-A0A819U2R6-F1
#
_cell.length_a   1.000
_cell.length_b   1.000
_cell.length_c   1.000
_cell.angle_alpha   90.00
_cell.angle_beta   90.00
_cell.angle_gamma   90.00
#
_symmetry.space_group_name_H-M   'P 1'
#
loop_
_entity.id
_entity.type
_entity.pdbx_description
1 polymer ?
#
loop_
_entity_poly.entity_id
_entity_poly.type
_entity_poly.pdbx_seq_one_letter_code
_entity_poly.pdbx_strand_id
1 'polypeptide(L)'
;SSSHMKEEELRQHCQSHLPPHMIPSIFIILDKLPLNPNGKVDRKQLPSPQFSLSTLLSADKSGTPLNQFEERIHTIWCQVLHSNQNHISRTTSFFSVGGHSLLLIQLYHHYQSAFNFDTHTLSIAPFLQQPTISQHSQLLQTVIMNDIKTTQWYTLHINEGIASFAQERIFLDEQVRFSSDIAVYNELFTLQVIQGSLSFNRLLQAFRYVLNEHRILRTSLMFNNDDGILRQCITDLHKIFTITMNQTFGNQNELRDIIYRTTMNPNLFDLSTGHVFHAEILKHQISLNENENSGNEFIMTSDVLLIAFHHAAFDRASRSIFFNDLCSAYNTNAISIEDDDDESLQYIDYSVHERLMDMTTSREFWCLQLEEYNLEHRLSLPVDRHRLSNDHRSSSACITEISFDNDISQSFVDYASIHHVTPFQLGLSILYAFLFKLTHDENDLCISCLNANRYKSELQNIMGMFVSTLPYRVQLNRHCSFDELVKYVQEKCLSVLEHSHYPLQHILSNSHINQSNIPFLETIYDFITVPSHSDGLSLDGASFKQVSFEQSLEVAKFDFMLTFVYNPMPENNKLSFRLTCSRDLFDEITVTNIGRRLEYYFQQLFSSNETINRIDTCFTSISKFGLILPEETHEMENVIFCRQSHIINEGMFNLRHSFS
;
A
#
# COMPACT_ATOMS: atom_id res chain seq x y z
N SER A 1 -2.46 37.49 -49.51
CA SER A 1 -2.59 36.02 -49.36
C SER A 1 -1.39 35.51 -48.60
N SER A 2 -1.42 35.62 -47.27
CA SER A 2 -0.39 35.09 -46.38
C SER A 2 -0.77 33.67 -45.97
N SER A 3 0.03 32.69 -46.40
CA SER A 3 -0.05 31.31 -45.94
C SER A 3 0.29 31.26 -44.45
N HIS A 4 -0.71 31.15 -43.58
CA HIS A 4 -0.48 30.80 -42.19
C HIS A 4 -0.06 29.32 -42.15
N MET A 5 1.23 29.05 -41.87
CA MET A 5 1.68 27.70 -41.53
C MET A 5 0.91 27.21 -40.32
N LYS A 6 0.39 25.98 -40.38
CA LYS A 6 -0.32 25.37 -39.27
C LYS A 6 0.69 24.91 -38.21
N GLU A 7 0.27 24.87 -36.94
CA GLU A 7 1.12 24.42 -35.82
C GLU A 7 1.77 23.06 -36.08
N GLU A 8 1.03 22.15 -36.72
CA GLU A 8 1.48 20.80 -37.05
C GLU A 8 2.66 20.78 -38.06
N GLU A 9 2.65 21.70 -39.02
CA GLU A 9 3.74 21.87 -40.00
C GLU A 9 4.99 22.47 -39.34
N LEU A 10 4.83 23.39 -38.37
CA LEU A 10 5.93 23.94 -37.58
C LEU A 10 6.57 22.88 -36.68
N ARG A 11 5.74 22.04 -36.04
CA ARG A 11 6.20 20.97 -35.16
C ARG A 11 6.97 19.90 -35.93
N GLN A 12 6.46 19.47 -37.09
CA GLN A 12 7.19 18.54 -37.96
C GLN A 12 8.51 19.14 -38.47
N HIS A 13 8.52 20.42 -38.82
CA HIS A 13 9.74 21.11 -39.20
C HIS A 13 10.78 21.13 -38.07
N CYS A 14 10.36 21.42 -36.83
CA CYS A 14 11.24 21.36 -35.65
C CYS A 14 11.74 19.94 -35.37
N GLN A 15 10.89 18.91 -35.47
CA GLN A 15 11.28 17.51 -35.26
C GLN A 15 12.38 17.04 -36.21
N SER A 16 12.38 17.55 -37.45
CA SER A 16 13.41 17.20 -38.44
C SER A 16 14.77 17.88 -38.20
N HIS A 17 14.86 18.89 -37.32
CA HIS A 17 16.07 19.69 -37.10
C HIS A 17 16.51 19.80 -35.64
N LEU A 18 15.69 19.38 -34.66
CA LEU A 18 15.93 19.54 -33.23
C LEU A 18 15.68 18.25 -32.43
N PRO A 19 16.45 17.97 -31.37
CA PRO A 19 16.17 16.88 -30.43
C PRO A 19 14.82 17.05 -29.70
N PRO A 20 14.19 15.97 -29.21
CA PRO A 20 12.83 16.02 -28.64
C PRO A 20 12.63 17.06 -27.52
N HIS A 21 13.61 17.24 -26.65
CA HIS A 21 13.56 18.17 -25.52
C HIS A 21 13.71 19.65 -25.91
N MET A 22 14.12 19.95 -27.15
CA MET A 22 14.26 21.32 -27.66
C MET A 22 13.04 21.79 -28.46
N ILE A 23 12.02 20.93 -28.62
CA ILE A 23 10.82 21.25 -29.39
C ILE A 23 9.80 21.91 -28.45
N PRO A 24 9.34 23.15 -28.74
CA PRO A 24 8.36 23.83 -27.90
C PRO A 24 7.07 23.03 -27.73
N SER A 25 6.56 22.97 -26.49
CA SER A 25 5.31 22.29 -26.18
C SER A 25 4.10 22.99 -26.82
N ILE A 26 4.16 24.32 -26.99
CA ILE A 26 3.07 25.16 -27.53
C ILE A 26 3.64 26.15 -28.55
N PHE A 27 2.97 26.32 -29.69
CA PHE A 27 3.23 27.39 -30.65
C PHE A 27 2.09 28.42 -30.63
N ILE A 28 2.38 29.65 -30.21
CA ILE A 28 1.40 30.74 -30.19
C ILE A 28 1.67 31.66 -31.39
N ILE A 29 0.74 31.71 -32.33
CA ILE A 29 0.83 32.61 -33.49
C ILE A 29 0.42 34.02 -33.04
N LEU A 30 1.30 34.98 -33.25
CA LEU A 30 1.07 36.40 -33.01
C LEU A 30 1.23 37.16 -34.31
N ASP A 31 0.30 38.08 -34.59
CA ASP A 31 0.42 38.96 -35.76
C ASP A 31 1.63 39.90 -35.64
N LYS A 32 2.01 40.27 -34.40
CA LYS A 32 3.20 41.07 -34.10
C LYS A 32 3.67 40.82 -32.67
N LEU A 33 5.00 40.80 -32.46
CA LEU A 33 5.57 40.74 -31.12
C LEU A 33 5.35 42.06 -30.36
N PRO A 34 4.82 42.02 -29.12
CA PRO A 34 4.70 43.22 -28.30
C PRO A 34 6.10 43.69 -27.89
N LEU A 35 6.36 44.99 -28.05
CA LEU A 35 7.63 45.62 -27.71
C LEU A 35 7.43 46.60 -26.56
N ASN A 36 8.40 46.67 -25.66
CA ASN A 36 8.46 47.70 -24.62
C ASN A 36 8.92 49.05 -25.22
N PRO A 37 8.84 50.17 -24.46
CA PRO A 37 9.25 51.49 -24.93
C PRO A 37 10.71 51.60 -25.41
N ASN A 38 11.57 50.63 -25.05
CA ASN A 38 12.97 50.54 -25.47
C ASN A 38 13.16 49.66 -26.72
N GLY A 39 12.09 49.23 -27.39
CA GLY A 39 12.13 48.43 -28.61
C GLY A 39 12.49 46.95 -28.43
N LYS A 40 12.54 46.44 -27.19
CA LYS A 40 12.76 45.00 -26.89
C LYS A 40 11.43 44.29 -26.67
N VAL A 41 11.37 42.96 -26.91
CA VAL A 41 10.15 42.17 -26.68
C VAL A 41 9.71 42.26 -25.22
N ASP A 42 8.47 42.69 -25.01
CA ASP A 42 7.86 42.75 -23.69
C ASP A 42 7.25 41.39 -23.33
N ARG A 43 8.03 40.56 -22.65
CA ARG A 43 7.62 39.21 -22.24
C ARG A 43 6.37 39.19 -21.34
N LYS A 44 6.09 40.28 -20.62
CA LYS A 44 4.89 40.36 -19.75
C LYS A 44 3.61 40.61 -20.53
N GLN A 45 3.73 41.10 -21.76
CA GLN A 45 2.59 41.33 -22.67
C GLN A 45 2.41 40.21 -23.69
N LEU A 46 3.29 39.19 -23.69
CA LEU A 46 3.02 37.97 -24.44
C LEU A 46 1.78 37.29 -23.83
N PRO A 47 0.87 36.74 -24.65
CA PRO A 47 -0.27 36.03 -24.12
C PRO A 47 0.23 34.88 -23.26
N SER A 48 -0.27 34.79 -22.03
CA SER A 48 -0.04 33.65 -21.17
C SER A 48 -0.53 32.39 -21.90
N PRO A 49 0.26 31.30 -21.95
CA PRO A 49 -0.25 30.04 -22.48
C PRO A 49 -1.45 29.63 -21.63
N GLN A 50 -2.65 29.77 -22.20
CA GLN A 50 -3.88 29.36 -21.53
C GLN A 50 -3.91 27.83 -21.55
N PHE A 51 -3.50 27.21 -20.45
CA PHE A 51 -3.79 25.82 -20.14
C PHE A 51 -5.29 25.68 -19.82
N SER A 52 -6.13 25.88 -20.83
CA SER A 52 -7.50 25.41 -20.72
C SER A 52 -7.47 23.89 -20.78
N LEU A 53 -8.20 23.22 -19.88
CA LEU A 53 -8.43 21.77 -19.90
C LEU A 53 -8.81 21.31 -21.32
N SER A 54 -9.55 22.14 -22.07
CA SER A 54 -9.90 21.90 -23.48
C SER A 54 -8.71 21.82 -24.43
N THR A 55 -7.59 22.51 -24.15
CA THR A 55 -6.39 22.53 -25.01
C THR A 55 -5.52 21.29 -24.81
N LEU A 56 -5.44 20.78 -23.56
CA LEU A 56 -4.92 19.43 -23.27
C LEU A 56 -5.81 18.35 -23.91
N LEU A 57 -7.13 18.59 -23.99
CA LEU A 57 -8.11 17.71 -24.62
C LEU A 57 -8.21 17.87 -26.16
N SER A 58 -7.58 18.88 -26.77
CA SER A 58 -7.67 19.13 -28.21
C SER A 58 -6.38 18.83 -29.00
N ALA A 59 -5.29 18.46 -28.32
CA ALA A 59 -4.07 17.98 -28.97
C ALA A 59 -4.11 16.47 -29.30
N ASP A 60 -5.20 15.75 -29.00
CA ASP A 60 -5.29 14.34 -29.35
C ASP A 60 -6.72 13.88 -29.68
N LYS A 61 -7.19 14.25 -30.87
CA LYS A 61 -8.29 13.52 -31.55
C LYS A 61 -7.86 12.11 -32.01
N SER A 62 -6.73 11.59 -31.50
CA SER A 62 -6.38 10.17 -31.53
C SER A 62 -6.84 9.41 -30.26
N GLY A 63 -7.43 10.08 -29.26
CA GLY A 63 -7.60 9.53 -27.90
C GLY A 63 -8.80 8.61 -27.61
N THR A 64 -9.78 8.44 -28.50
CA THR A 64 -10.91 7.52 -28.26
C THR A 64 -10.53 6.08 -28.61
N PRO A 65 -11.00 5.07 -27.87
CA PRO A 65 -10.98 3.67 -28.32
C PRO A 65 -11.37 3.56 -29.80
N LEU A 66 -10.54 2.91 -30.62
CA LEU A 66 -10.66 2.86 -32.09
C LEU A 66 -11.58 1.73 -32.55
N ASN A 67 -11.81 0.74 -31.69
CA ASN A 67 -12.60 -0.45 -32.00
C ASN A 67 -13.40 -0.90 -30.77
N GLN A 68 -14.43 -1.71 -31.00
CA GLN A 68 -15.29 -2.26 -29.95
C GLN A 68 -14.51 -3.02 -28.85
N PHE A 69 -13.32 -3.51 -29.20
CA PHE A 69 -12.45 -4.24 -28.28
C PHE A 69 -11.80 -3.29 -27.25
N GLU A 70 -11.23 -2.18 -27.71
CA GLU A 70 -10.71 -1.11 -26.87
C GLU A 70 -11.82 -0.41 -26.08
N GLU A 71 -13.04 -0.28 -26.63
CA GLU A 71 -14.20 0.27 -25.89
C GLU A 71 -14.59 -0.65 -24.73
N ARG A 72 -14.54 -1.97 -24.95
CA ARG A 72 -14.79 -2.95 -23.90
C ARG A 72 -13.72 -2.89 -22.81
N ILE A 73 -12.45 -2.78 -23.21
CA ILE A 73 -11.34 -2.58 -22.27
C ILE A 73 -11.50 -1.28 -21.47
N HIS A 74 -11.83 -0.17 -22.15
CA HIS A 74 -12.08 1.12 -21.54
C HIS A 74 -13.23 1.04 -20.52
N THR A 75 -14.31 0.34 -20.85
CA THR A 75 -15.44 0.12 -19.94
C THR A 75 -15.00 -0.61 -18.67
N ILE A 76 -14.17 -1.66 -18.82
CA ILE A 76 -13.60 -2.39 -17.68
C ILE A 76 -12.69 -1.48 -16.83
N TRP A 77 -11.87 -0.64 -17.46
CA TRP A 77 -11.04 0.34 -16.74
C TRP A 77 -11.91 1.29 -15.91
N CYS A 78 -12.97 1.84 -16.49
CA CYS A 78 -13.88 2.72 -15.76
C CYS A 78 -14.56 2.03 -14.59
N GLN A 79 -14.93 0.74 -14.75
CA GLN A 79 -15.51 -0.07 -13.66
C GLN A 79 -14.52 -0.24 -12.51
N VAL A 80 -13.27 -0.62 -12.81
CA VAL A 80 -12.24 -0.90 -11.79
C VAL A 80 -11.72 0.36 -11.14
N LEU A 81 -11.50 1.43 -11.92
CA LEU A 81 -11.05 2.72 -11.40
C LEU A 81 -12.18 3.52 -10.74
N HIS A 82 -13.42 3.04 -10.81
CA HIS A 82 -14.64 3.74 -10.40
C HIS A 82 -14.69 5.19 -10.94
N SER A 83 -14.24 5.40 -12.18
CA SER A 83 -14.05 6.72 -12.79
C SER A 83 -15.05 6.98 -13.92
N ASN A 84 -15.38 8.27 -14.11
CA ASN A 84 -16.29 8.68 -15.18
C ASN A 84 -15.67 8.43 -16.57
N GLN A 85 -16.47 7.85 -17.48
CA GLN A 85 -16.08 7.40 -18.83
C GLN A 85 -15.44 8.46 -19.75
N ASN A 86 -15.48 9.75 -19.39
CA ASN A 86 -15.14 10.84 -20.28
C ASN A 86 -13.66 11.30 -20.21
N HIS A 87 -12.81 10.67 -19.40
CA HIS A 87 -11.48 11.22 -19.07
C HIS A 87 -10.27 10.32 -19.37
N ILE A 88 -10.46 9.08 -19.84
CA ILE A 88 -9.35 8.14 -20.07
C ILE A 88 -9.10 7.99 -21.58
N SER A 89 -7.97 8.53 -22.07
CA SER A 89 -7.54 8.33 -23.45
C SER A 89 -6.95 6.93 -23.64
N ARG A 90 -6.98 6.40 -24.87
CA ARG A 90 -6.33 5.13 -25.20
C ARG A 90 -4.85 5.08 -24.80
N THR A 91 -4.16 6.21 -24.82
CA THR A 91 -2.72 6.35 -24.52
C THR A 91 -2.44 6.74 -23.08
N THR A 92 -3.47 6.97 -22.27
CA THR A 92 -3.32 7.30 -20.85
C THR A 92 -2.81 6.07 -20.09
N SER A 93 -1.77 6.28 -19.28
CA SER A 93 -1.22 5.24 -18.40
C SER A 93 -2.20 4.93 -17.28
N PHE A 94 -2.46 3.64 -17.00
CA PHE A 94 -3.31 3.15 -15.92
C PHE A 94 -2.91 3.74 -14.57
N PHE A 95 -1.60 3.84 -14.32
CA PHE A 95 -1.07 4.37 -13.05
C PHE A 95 -1.22 5.88 -12.93
N SER A 96 -1.30 6.61 -14.05
CA SER A 96 -1.48 8.06 -14.03
C SER A 96 -2.91 8.49 -13.68
N VAL A 97 -3.87 7.57 -13.77
CA VAL A 97 -5.30 7.82 -13.44
C VAL A 97 -5.73 7.15 -12.12
N GLY A 98 -4.78 6.92 -11.21
CA GLY A 98 -5.05 6.34 -9.89
C GLY A 98 -5.05 4.81 -9.84
N GLY A 99 -4.71 4.14 -10.95
CA GLY A 99 -4.47 2.70 -10.95
C GLY A 99 -3.27 2.31 -10.10
N HIS A 100 -3.36 1.20 -9.38
CA HIS A 100 -2.26 0.60 -8.62
C HIS A 100 -2.25 -0.92 -8.79
N SER A 101 -1.25 -1.62 -8.26
CA SER A 101 -1.07 -3.07 -8.51
C SER A 101 -2.30 -3.91 -8.17
N LEU A 102 -3.01 -3.60 -7.07
CA LEU A 102 -4.26 -4.31 -6.71
C LEU A 102 -5.39 -4.04 -7.72
N LEU A 103 -5.58 -2.79 -8.15
CA LEU A 103 -6.55 -2.47 -9.22
C LEU A 103 -6.14 -3.10 -10.54
N LEU A 104 -4.84 -3.22 -10.84
CA LEU A 104 -4.39 -3.89 -12.05
C LEU A 104 -4.65 -5.41 -11.97
N ILE A 105 -4.50 -6.03 -10.80
CA ILE A 105 -4.89 -7.43 -10.57
C ILE A 105 -6.40 -7.59 -10.80
N GLN A 106 -7.22 -6.70 -10.23
CA GLN A 106 -8.67 -6.71 -10.47
C GLN A 106 -8.99 -6.51 -11.96
N LEU A 107 -8.37 -5.54 -12.62
CA LEU A 107 -8.50 -5.27 -14.05
C LEU A 107 -8.13 -6.49 -14.90
N TYR A 108 -7.00 -7.11 -14.59
CA TYR A 108 -6.53 -8.32 -15.24
C TYR A 108 -7.53 -9.48 -15.06
N HIS A 109 -8.16 -9.63 -13.90
CA HIS A 109 -9.25 -10.59 -13.69
C HIS A 109 -10.52 -10.24 -14.47
N HIS A 110 -10.92 -8.97 -14.54
CA HIS A 110 -12.02 -8.57 -15.40
C HIS A 110 -11.71 -8.86 -16.88
N TYR A 111 -10.45 -8.76 -17.29
CA TYR A 111 -10.04 -9.24 -18.61
C TYR A 111 -10.19 -10.75 -18.75
N GLN A 112 -9.72 -11.54 -17.79
CA GLN A 112 -9.87 -13.00 -17.81
C GLN A 112 -11.34 -13.41 -17.95
N SER A 113 -12.24 -12.77 -17.20
CA SER A 113 -13.69 -13.01 -17.29
C SER A 113 -14.29 -12.51 -18.61
N ALA A 114 -13.91 -11.33 -19.08
CA ALA A 114 -14.48 -10.75 -20.29
C ALA A 114 -14.00 -11.44 -21.58
N PHE A 115 -12.78 -11.95 -21.57
CA PHE A 115 -12.08 -12.48 -22.74
C PHE A 115 -11.72 -13.98 -22.64
N ASN A 116 -12.08 -14.65 -21.54
CA ASN A 116 -11.93 -16.09 -21.30
C ASN A 116 -10.48 -16.62 -21.46
N PHE A 117 -9.56 -16.18 -20.61
CA PHE A 117 -8.19 -16.68 -20.54
C PHE A 117 -7.68 -16.84 -19.10
N ASP A 118 -6.55 -17.54 -18.88
CA ASP A 118 -5.93 -17.76 -17.56
C ASP A 118 -4.54 -17.09 -17.40
N THR A 119 -3.95 -17.20 -16.21
CA THR A 119 -2.59 -16.69 -15.92
C THR A 119 -1.48 -17.43 -16.66
N HIS A 120 -1.70 -18.70 -17.03
CA HIS A 120 -0.70 -19.50 -17.76
C HIS A 120 -0.60 -19.10 -19.24
N THR A 121 -1.69 -18.59 -19.81
CA THR A 121 -1.75 -18.13 -21.21
C THR A 121 -1.18 -16.74 -21.40
N LEU A 122 -1.48 -15.81 -20.50
CA LEU A 122 -0.93 -14.47 -20.53
C LEU A 122 -0.77 -13.97 -19.10
N SER A 123 0.45 -13.92 -18.60
CA SER A 123 0.75 -13.36 -17.29
C SER A 123 0.24 -11.92 -17.13
N ILE A 124 0.10 -11.46 -15.88
CA ILE A 124 -0.17 -10.06 -15.56
C ILE A 124 1.03 -9.15 -15.83
N ALA A 125 2.26 -9.67 -15.80
CA ALA A 125 3.48 -8.89 -15.90
C ALA A 125 3.56 -8.01 -17.18
N PRO A 126 3.18 -8.47 -18.38
CA PRO A 126 3.11 -7.64 -19.58
C PRO A 126 2.20 -6.41 -19.43
N PHE A 127 1.09 -6.50 -18.71
CA PHE A 127 0.16 -5.38 -18.50
C PHE A 127 0.77 -4.28 -17.61
N LEU A 128 1.65 -4.65 -16.67
CA LEU A 128 2.41 -3.66 -15.88
C LEU A 128 3.41 -2.89 -16.76
N GLN A 129 4.03 -3.54 -17.75
CA GLN A 129 5.00 -2.93 -18.66
C GLN A 129 4.34 -2.12 -19.79
N GLN A 130 3.08 -2.41 -20.07
CA GLN A 130 2.34 -1.86 -21.20
C GLN A 130 1.06 -1.16 -20.72
N PRO A 131 1.15 -0.11 -19.89
CA PRO A 131 0.06 0.30 -19.01
C PRO A 131 -1.01 1.16 -19.69
N THR A 132 -1.24 1.03 -20.99
CA THR A 132 -2.24 1.83 -21.71
C THR A 132 -3.31 0.93 -22.33
N ILE A 133 -4.51 1.47 -22.56
CA ILE A 133 -5.61 0.73 -23.20
C ILE A 133 -5.17 0.17 -24.57
N SER A 134 -4.39 0.93 -25.33
CA SER A 134 -3.87 0.48 -26.65
C SER A 134 -3.04 -0.78 -26.52
N GLN A 135 -2.16 -0.83 -25.53
CA GLN A 135 -1.20 -1.90 -25.41
C GLN A 135 -1.85 -3.11 -24.71
N HIS A 136 -2.72 -2.90 -23.71
CA HIS A 136 -3.57 -3.95 -23.15
C HIS A 136 -4.43 -4.61 -24.25
N SER A 137 -4.98 -3.83 -25.18
CA SER A 137 -5.71 -4.36 -26.33
C SER A 137 -4.85 -5.29 -27.18
N GLN A 138 -3.60 -4.90 -27.46
CA GLN A 138 -2.67 -5.72 -28.24
C GLN A 138 -2.34 -7.03 -27.50
N LEU A 139 -2.07 -6.96 -26.20
CA LEU A 139 -1.79 -8.14 -25.36
C LEU A 139 -2.98 -9.10 -25.32
N LEU A 140 -4.21 -8.61 -25.20
CA LEU A 140 -5.39 -9.46 -25.11
C LEU A 140 -5.77 -10.09 -26.47
N GLN A 141 -5.52 -9.40 -27.58
CA GLN A 141 -5.78 -9.93 -28.92
C GLN A 141 -4.95 -11.17 -29.27
N THR A 142 -3.73 -11.28 -28.73
CA THR A 142 -2.87 -12.46 -28.97
C THR A 142 -3.37 -13.72 -28.27
N VAL A 143 -4.14 -13.57 -27.18
CA VAL A 143 -4.64 -14.69 -26.37
C VAL A 143 -5.94 -15.25 -26.91
N ILE A 144 -6.85 -14.38 -27.35
CA ILE A 144 -8.16 -14.78 -27.93
C ILE A 144 -7.99 -15.66 -29.16
N MET A 145 -6.85 -15.58 -29.85
CA MET A 145 -6.53 -16.43 -31.00
C MET A 145 -6.18 -17.88 -30.61
N ASN A 146 -5.88 -18.18 -29.34
CA ASN A 146 -5.30 -19.47 -28.93
C ASN A 146 -6.21 -20.38 -28.09
N ASP A 147 -7.48 -20.02 -27.83
CA ASP A 147 -8.55 -20.86 -27.23
C ASP A 147 -8.10 -21.94 -26.20
N ILE A 148 -7.65 -21.49 -25.02
CA ILE A 148 -7.20 -22.37 -23.93
C ILE A 148 -8.15 -22.24 -22.73
N LYS A 149 -8.59 -23.40 -22.20
CA LYS A 149 -9.52 -23.51 -21.07
C LYS A 149 -8.82 -23.34 -19.72
N THR A 150 -9.47 -22.60 -18.83
CA THR A 150 -9.02 -22.30 -17.46
C THR A 150 -9.39 -23.41 -16.46
N THR A 151 -8.55 -23.62 -15.43
CA THR A 151 -8.85 -24.50 -14.27
C THR A 151 -9.46 -23.66 -13.15
N GLN A 152 -10.80 -23.66 -13.04
CA GLN A 152 -11.52 -22.94 -12.00
C GLN A 152 -11.44 -23.65 -10.64
N TRP A 153 -11.39 -22.87 -9.56
CA TRP A 153 -11.58 -23.41 -8.22
C TRP A 153 -13.07 -23.61 -7.93
N TYR A 154 -13.38 -24.63 -7.15
CA TYR A 154 -14.74 -25.05 -6.84
C TYR A 154 -14.94 -25.23 -5.34
N THR A 155 -16.17 -25.06 -4.89
CA THR A 155 -16.61 -25.18 -3.51
C THR A 155 -16.57 -26.64 -3.05
N LEU A 156 -16.03 -26.91 -1.86
CA LEU A 156 -15.85 -28.27 -1.33
C LEU A 156 -16.99 -28.69 -0.38
N HIS A 157 -17.86 -27.76 0.03
CA HIS A 157 -18.95 -27.98 0.99
C HIS A 157 -18.47 -28.62 2.30
N ILE A 158 -17.31 -28.19 2.81
CA ILE A 158 -16.71 -28.69 4.05
C ILE A 158 -16.89 -27.69 5.20
N ASN A 159 -17.01 -28.20 6.43
CA ASN A 159 -17.00 -27.40 7.67
C ASN A 159 -15.67 -27.52 8.43
N GLU A 160 -14.81 -28.46 8.04
CA GLU A 160 -13.49 -28.69 8.64
C GLU A 160 -12.45 -28.86 7.54
N GLY A 161 -11.29 -28.25 7.72
CA GLY A 161 -10.25 -28.23 6.70
C GLY A 161 -8.89 -27.86 7.28
N ILE A 162 -7.86 -27.93 6.46
CA ILE A 162 -6.52 -27.48 6.83
C ILE A 162 -6.46 -25.95 6.79
N ALA A 163 -5.72 -25.34 7.71
CA ALA A 163 -5.48 -23.89 7.70
C ALA A 163 -4.64 -23.49 6.46
N SER A 164 -4.87 -22.28 5.96
CA SER A 164 -3.98 -21.68 4.95
C SER A 164 -2.57 -21.46 5.51
N PHE A 165 -1.57 -21.35 4.64
CA PHE A 165 -0.21 -21.03 5.09
C PHE A 165 -0.15 -19.66 5.81
N ALA A 166 -0.94 -18.69 5.37
CA ALA A 166 -0.99 -17.38 6.00
C ALA A 166 -1.56 -17.44 7.43
N GLN A 167 -2.64 -18.21 7.66
CA GLN A 167 -3.18 -18.44 9.01
C GLN A 167 -2.18 -19.16 9.91
N GLU A 168 -1.49 -20.18 9.40
CA GLU A 168 -0.46 -20.91 10.15
C GLU A 168 0.65 -19.98 10.63
N ARG A 169 1.10 -19.04 9.78
CA ARG A 169 2.10 -18.04 10.15
C ARG A 169 1.61 -17.13 11.27
N ILE A 170 0.40 -16.58 11.14
CA ILE A 170 -0.16 -15.66 12.14
C ILE A 170 -0.32 -16.39 13.48
N PHE A 171 -0.86 -17.61 13.45
CA PHE A 171 -1.02 -18.45 14.62
C PHE A 171 0.34 -18.73 15.30
N LEU A 172 1.35 -19.15 14.55
CA LEU A 172 2.68 -19.44 15.12
C LEU A 172 3.38 -18.18 15.66
N ASP A 173 3.31 -17.05 14.94
CA ASP A 173 3.92 -15.80 15.39
C ASP A 173 3.24 -15.29 16.67
N GLU A 174 1.91 -15.41 16.77
CA GLU A 174 1.18 -15.13 18.00
C GLU A 174 1.63 -16.06 19.12
N GLN A 175 1.75 -17.38 18.88
CA GLN A 175 2.25 -18.41 19.82
C GLN A 175 3.64 -18.07 20.40
N VAL A 176 4.54 -17.52 19.59
CA VAL A 176 5.86 -17.04 20.04
C VAL A 176 5.73 -15.76 20.88
N ARG A 177 4.81 -14.89 20.51
CA ARG A 177 4.56 -13.59 21.17
C ARG A 177 3.64 -13.68 22.39
N PHE A 178 3.23 -14.86 22.88
CA PHE A 178 2.41 -15.02 24.11
C PHE A 178 3.05 -14.45 25.39
N SER A 179 4.29 -13.98 25.31
CA SER A 179 4.94 -13.19 26.37
C SER A 179 4.68 -11.68 26.29
N SER A 180 3.98 -11.22 25.25
CA SER A 180 3.67 -9.80 25.06
C SER A 180 2.31 -9.46 25.69
N ASP A 181 2.26 -8.40 26.48
CA ASP A 181 1.03 -7.89 27.11
C ASP A 181 0.07 -7.18 26.11
N ILE A 182 0.36 -7.26 24.80
CA ILE A 182 -0.27 -6.41 23.77
C ILE A 182 -0.71 -7.24 22.57
N ALA A 183 -1.97 -7.05 22.15
CA ALA A 183 -2.51 -7.69 20.95
C ALA A 183 -1.90 -7.11 19.66
N VAL A 184 -1.09 -7.92 18.97
CA VAL A 184 -0.39 -7.54 17.72
C VAL A 184 -1.27 -7.68 16.49
N TYR A 185 -2.22 -8.63 16.53
CA TYR A 185 -2.98 -9.08 15.38
C TYR A 185 -4.46 -8.66 15.39
N ASN A 186 -4.81 -7.72 16.28
CA ASN A 186 -6.14 -7.13 16.31
C ASN A 186 -6.23 -5.94 15.35
N GLU A 187 -7.25 -5.93 14.51
CA GLU A 187 -7.60 -4.81 13.65
C GLU A 187 -8.90 -4.18 14.15
N LEU A 188 -8.87 -2.88 14.48
CA LEU A 188 -10.00 -2.15 15.04
C LEU A 188 -10.45 -1.01 14.12
N PHE A 189 -11.76 -0.93 13.90
CA PHE A 189 -12.45 0.17 13.24
C PHE A 189 -13.30 0.92 14.24
N THR A 190 -13.05 2.22 14.38
CA THR A 190 -13.84 3.12 15.22
C THR A 190 -14.64 4.07 14.33
N LEU A 191 -15.96 3.96 14.36
CA LEU A 191 -16.86 4.72 13.52
C LEU A 191 -17.79 5.57 14.39
N GLN A 192 -17.63 6.88 14.36
CA GLN A 192 -18.52 7.81 15.05
C GLN A 192 -19.68 8.19 14.14
N VAL A 193 -20.91 8.09 14.65
CA VAL A 193 -22.10 8.59 13.94
C VAL A 193 -22.07 10.11 13.96
N ILE A 194 -22.01 10.74 12.78
CA ILE A 194 -21.94 12.20 12.65
C ILE A 194 -23.26 12.82 12.19
N GLN A 195 -24.14 12.03 11.57
CA GLN A 195 -25.47 12.46 11.15
C GLN A 195 -26.44 11.27 11.18
N GLY A 196 -27.70 11.54 11.50
CA GLY A 196 -28.76 10.53 11.49
C GLY A 196 -28.80 9.69 12.77
N SER A 197 -29.63 8.65 12.73
CA SER A 197 -29.74 7.64 13.78
C SER A 197 -29.87 6.25 13.16
N LEU A 198 -29.49 5.23 13.91
CA LEU A 198 -29.50 3.83 13.46
C LEU A 198 -30.40 3.01 14.37
N SER A 199 -31.24 2.17 13.78
CA SER A 199 -31.90 1.11 14.52
C SER A 199 -30.88 0.07 14.97
N PHE A 200 -30.77 -0.16 16.28
CA PHE A 200 -29.91 -1.21 16.84
C PHE A 200 -30.31 -2.60 16.35
N ASN A 201 -31.61 -2.90 16.30
CA ASN A 201 -32.11 -4.21 15.86
C ASN A 201 -31.74 -4.50 14.40
N ARG A 202 -31.84 -3.50 13.50
CA ARG A 202 -31.42 -3.65 12.09
C ARG A 202 -29.91 -3.85 11.99
N LEU A 203 -29.13 -3.16 12.81
CA LEU A 203 -27.68 -3.31 12.83
C LEU A 203 -27.29 -4.71 13.30
N LEU A 204 -27.94 -5.21 14.37
CA LEU A 204 -27.75 -6.57 14.87
C LEU A 204 -28.09 -7.61 13.80
N GLN A 205 -29.20 -7.42 13.06
CA GLN A 205 -29.57 -8.28 11.94
C GLN A 205 -28.56 -8.24 10.80
N ALA A 206 -28.08 -7.04 10.43
CA ALA A 206 -27.08 -6.87 9.39
C ALA A 206 -25.75 -7.57 9.73
N PHE A 207 -25.27 -7.46 10.98
CA PHE A 207 -24.09 -8.22 11.41
C PHE A 207 -24.32 -9.73 11.37
N ARG A 208 -25.48 -10.23 11.82
CA ARG A 208 -25.80 -11.67 11.73
C ARG A 208 -25.78 -12.16 10.30
N TYR A 209 -26.33 -11.37 9.38
CA TYR A 209 -26.31 -11.67 7.96
C TYR A 209 -24.86 -11.80 7.45
N VAL A 210 -24.03 -10.77 7.64
CA VAL A 210 -22.63 -10.79 7.17
C VAL A 210 -21.81 -11.93 7.79
N LEU A 211 -21.99 -12.21 9.08
CA LEU A 211 -21.27 -13.30 9.78
C LEU A 211 -21.72 -14.70 9.32
N ASN A 212 -22.96 -14.84 8.84
CA ASN A 212 -23.45 -16.09 8.27
C ASN A 212 -22.90 -16.32 6.86
N GLU A 213 -22.95 -15.29 6.00
CA GLU A 213 -22.44 -15.32 4.62
C GLU A 213 -20.92 -15.58 4.58
N HIS A 214 -20.16 -14.98 5.50
CA HIS A 214 -18.71 -15.08 5.54
C HIS A 214 -18.24 -15.98 6.66
N ARG A 215 -18.16 -17.28 6.35
CA ARG A 215 -17.89 -18.36 7.31
C ARG A 215 -16.56 -18.19 8.05
N ILE A 216 -15.59 -17.50 7.46
CA ILE A 216 -14.29 -17.18 8.07
C ILE A 216 -14.42 -16.39 9.38
N LEU A 217 -15.44 -15.54 9.51
CA LEU A 217 -15.66 -14.69 10.69
C LEU A 217 -16.21 -15.48 11.91
N ARG A 218 -16.47 -16.77 11.73
CA ARG A 218 -16.92 -17.73 12.75
C ARG A 218 -16.10 -19.03 12.68
N THR A 219 -14.88 -18.95 12.18
CA THR A 219 -13.98 -20.11 12.04
C THR A 219 -13.01 -20.16 13.20
N SER A 220 -12.92 -21.31 13.87
CA SER A 220 -11.89 -21.59 14.85
C SER A 220 -10.63 -22.16 14.21
N LEU A 221 -9.49 -21.88 14.83
CA LEU A 221 -8.19 -22.45 14.50
C LEU A 221 -7.74 -23.37 15.63
N MET A 222 -7.58 -24.64 15.30
CA MET A 222 -7.23 -25.69 16.26
C MET A 222 -5.97 -26.40 15.82
N PHE A 223 -4.96 -26.37 16.67
CA PHE A 223 -3.73 -27.13 16.46
C PHE A 223 -3.95 -28.57 16.95
N ASN A 224 -3.78 -29.55 16.06
CA ASN A 224 -3.84 -30.95 16.45
C ASN A 224 -2.45 -31.45 16.85
N ASN A 225 -2.30 -31.86 18.10
CA ASN A 225 -1.03 -32.33 18.64
C ASN A 225 -0.57 -33.68 18.07
N ASP A 226 -1.48 -34.48 17.51
CA ASP A 226 -1.15 -35.82 17.00
C ASP A 226 -0.39 -35.77 15.67
N ASP A 227 -0.77 -34.84 14.78
CA ASP A 227 -0.14 -34.68 13.45
C ASP A 227 0.59 -33.34 13.27
N GLY A 228 0.49 -32.43 14.23
CA GLY A 228 1.12 -31.12 14.18
C GLY A 228 0.48 -30.17 13.16
N ILE A 229 -0.75 -30.44 12.70
CA ILE A 229 -1.41 -29.67 11.66
C ILE A 229 -2.43 -28.70 12.28
N LEU A 230 -2.34 -27.43 11.89
CA LEU A 230 -3.36 -26.43 12.19
C LEU A 230 -4.58 -26.60 11.28
N ARG A 231 -5.75 -26.76 11.88
CA ARG A 231 -7.03 -26.95 11.19
C ARG A 231 -7.98 -25.78 11.42
N GLN A 232 -8.85 -25.57 10.45
CA GLN A 232 -10.01 -24.69 10.50
C GLN A 232 -11.26 -25.50 10.81
N CYS A 233 -12.10 -25.01 11.72
CA CYS A 233 -13.43 -25.58 11.98
C CYS A 233 -14.47 -24.45 12.02
N ILE A 234 -15.48 -24.56 11.18
CA ILE A 234 -16.53 -23.55 11.06
C ILE A 234 -17.53 -23.76 12.19
N THR A 235 -17.67 -22.72 13.00
CA THR A 235 -18.48 -22.76 14.21
C THR A 235 -19.86 -22.14 13.94
N ASP A 236 -20.83 -22.54 14.76
CA ASP A 236 -22.19 -21.99 14.77
C ASP A 236 -22.17 -20.54 15.25
N LEU A 237 -22.81 -19.65 14.49
CA LEU A 237 -22.90 -18.22 14.79
C LEU A 237 -23.49 -17.94 16.18
N HIS A 238 -24.48 -18.73 16.61
CA HIS A 238 -25.19 -18.52 17.88
C HIS A 238 -24.29 -18.67 19.11
N LYS A 239 -23.13 -19.33 18.96
CA LYS A 239 -22.17 -19.53 20.05
C LYS A 239 -21.21 -18.35 20.24
N ILE A 240 -21.04 -17.51 19.23
CA ILE A 240 -19.92 -16.55 19.15
C ILE A 240 -20.40 -15.10 19.11
N PHE A 241 -21.52 -14.81 18.45
CA PHE A 241 -21.88 -13.41 18.17
C PHE A 241 -22.74 -12.75 19.24
N THR A 242 -22.17 -11.71 19.87
CA THR A 242 -22.88 -10.78 20.75
C THR A 242 -22.41 -9.35 20.46
N ILE A 243 -23.32 -8.37 20.43
CA ILE A 243 -22.97 -6.94 20.46
C ILE A 243 -23.14 -6.44 21.89
N THR A 244 -22.11 -5.78 22.44
CA THR A 244 -22.18 -5.15 23.77
C THR A 244 -22.57 -3.68 23.66
N MET A 245 -23.43 -3.21 24.58
CA MET A 245 -23.82 -1.81 24.73
C MET A 245 -23.65 -1.34 26.19
N ASN A 246 -22.54 -1.75 26.82
CA ASN A 246 -22.38 -1.61 28.27
C ASN A 246 -21.49 -0.42 28.68
N GLN A 247 -20.95 0.30 27.70
CA GLN A 247 -19.99 1.37 27.94
C GLN A 247 -20.53 2.72 27.45
N THR A 248 -20.18 3.76 28.20
CA THR A 248 -20.51 5.15 27.90
C THR A 248 -19.25 5.97 28.00
N PHE A 249 -19.20 7.09 27.29
CA PHE A 249 -18.09 8.05 27.38
C PHE A 249 -18.62 9.48 27.43
N GLY A 250 -17.98 10.32 28.23
CA GLY A 250 -18.33 11.72 28.40
C GLY A 250 -17.45 12.68 27.60
N ASN A 251 -16.24 12.26 27.21
CA ASN A 251 -15.28 13.10 26.47
C ASN A 251 -14.32 12.28 25.59
N GLN A 252 -13.55 12.98 24.76
CA GLN A 252 -12.63 12.37 23.79
C GLN A 252 -11.46 11.60 24.43
N ASN A 253 -11.01 11.97 25.63
CA ASN A 253 -9.93 11.24 26.32
C ASN A 253 -10.43 9.90 26.84
N GLU A 254 -11.63 9.86 27.43
CA GLU A 254 -12.26 8.60 27.84
C GLU A 254 -12.49 7.67 26.64
N LEU A 255 -12.96 8.22 25.50
CA LEU A 255 -13.12 7.46 24.26
C LEU A 255 -11.77 6.88 23.80
N ARG A 256 -10.70 7.69 23.82
CA ARG A 256 -9.34 7.27 23.48
C ARG A 256 -8.86 6.12 24.38
N ASP A 257 -9.10 6.21 25.69
CA ASP A 257 -8.68 5.20 26.66
C ASP A 257 -9.46 3.87 26.51
N ILE A 258 -10.74 3.94 26.17
CA ILE A 258 -11.54 2.74 25.84
C ILE A 258 -10.95 2.07 24.59
N ILE A 259 -10.76 2.84 23.52
CA ILE A 259 -10.21 2.33 22.24
C ILE A 259 -8.81 1.74 22.45
N TYR A 260 -7.96 2.39 23.24
CA TYR A 260 -6.65 1.88 23.60
C TYR A 260 -6.72 0.53 24.30
N ARG A 261 -7.52 0.42 25.36
CA ARG A 261 -7.66 -0.84 26.10
C ARG A 261 -8.23 -1.95 25.22
N THR A 262 -9.24 -1.66 24.39
CA THR A 262 -9.82 -2.67 23.48
C THR A 262 -8.82 -3.12 22.43
N THR A 263 -8.12 -2.19 21.77
CA THR A 263 -7.15 -2.53 20.71
C THR A 263 -6.00 -3.37 21.26
N MET A 264 -5.46 -2.99 22.42
CA MET A 264 -4.29 -3.64 23.01
C MET A 264 -4.63 -4.93 23.75
N ASN A 265 -5.91 -5.27 23.97
CA ASN A 265 -6.32 -6.43 24.77
C ASN A 265 -6.00 -7.76 24.06
N PRO A 266 -5.00 -8.54 24.54
CA PRO A 266 -4.65 -9.83 23.94
C PRO A 266 -5.73 -10.89 24.10
N ASN A 267 -6.67 -10.69 25.05
CA ASN A 267 -7.77 -11.61 25.30
C ASN A 267 -9.07 -11.16 24.60
N LEU A 268 -9.01 -10.20 23.67
CA LEU A 268 -10.20 -9.78 22.93
C LEU A 268 -10.75 -10.92 22.07
N PHE A 269 -9.87 -11.76 21.54
CA PHE A 269 -10.21 -12.88 20.67
C PHE A 269 -9.73 -14.20 21.24
N ASP A 270 -10.39 -15.28 20.85
CA ASP A 270 -9.99 -16.64 21.13
C ASP A 270 -10.16 -17.47 19.86
N LEU A 271 -9.04 -17.73 19.19
CA LEU A 271 -9.03 -18.45 17.92
C LEU A 271 -9.50 -19.90 18.09
N SER A 272 -9.33 -20.50 19.26
CA SER A 272 -9.71 -21.89 19.50
C SER A 272 -11.22 -22.11 19.54
N THR A 273 -11.98 -21.06 19.88
CA THR A 273 -13.44 -21.08 19.95
C THR A 273 -14.11 -20.41 18.76
N GLY A 274 -13.33 -19.84 17.82
CA GLY A 274 -13.83 -19.13 16.64
C GLY A 274 -14.26 -17.70 16.92
N HIS A 275 -13.97 -17.16 18.10
CA HIS A 275 -14.20 -15.76 18.43
C HIS A 275 -13.10 -14.89 17.79
N VAL A 276 -13.31 -14.53 16.52
CA VAL A 276 -12.39 -13.73 15.67
C VAL A 276 -12.98 -12.37 15.26
N PHE A 277 -14.19 -12.08 15.72
CA PHE A 277 -14.95 -10.87 15.42
C PHE A 277 -15.58 -10.31 16.70
N HIS A 278 -15.51 -9.00 16.89
CA HIS A 278 -16.08 -8.31 18.04
C HIS A 278 -16.73 -6.99 17.60
N ALA A 279 -17.90 -6.67 18.13
CA ALA A 279 -18.55 -5.38 17.92
C ALA A 279 -19.12 -4.82 19.22
N GLU A 280 -18.88 -3.53 19.46
CA GLU A 280 -19.32 -2.80 20.64
C GLU A 280 -19.86 -1.43 20.25
N ILE A 281 -20.92 -0.99 20.93
CA ILE A 281 -21.45 0.38 20.79
C ILE A 281 -21.16 1.14 22.07
N LEU A 282 -20.44 2.25 21.93
CA LEU A 282 -20.18 3.21 22.99
C LEU A 282 -21.19 4.35 22.89
N LYS A 283 -21.99 4.54 23.94
CA LYS A 283 -22.96 5.63 24.01
C LYS A 283 -22.30 6.92 24.49
N HIS A 284 -22.51 8.01 23.76
CA HIS A 284 -22.14 9.33 24.27
C HIS A 284 -23.10 9.71 25.39
N GLN A 285 -22.60 10.25 26.51
CA GLN A 285 -23.45 10.60 27.66
C GLN A 285 -24.60 11.57 27.31
N ILE A 286 -24.37 12.46 26.34
CA ILE A 286 -25.41 13.37 25.81
C ILE A 286 -26.57 12.59 25.16
N SER A 287 -26.28 11.52 24.42
CA SER A 287 -27.28 10.68 23.73
C SER A 287 -28.23 9.96 24.69
N LEU A 288 -27.76 9.66 25.92
CA LEU A 288 -28.57 8.96 26.93
C LEU A 288 -29.77 9.79 27.39
N ASN A 289 -29.60 11.12 27.47
CA ASN A 289 -30.66 12.04 27.89
C ASN A 289 -31.82 12.14 26.88
N GLU A 290 -31.59 11.75 25.61
CA GLU A 290 -32.61 11.79 24.55
C GLU A 290 -33.40 10.47 24.43
N ASN A 291 -32.81 9.34 24.83
CA ASN A 291 -33.39 8.00 24.66
C ASN A 291 -34.42 7.59 25.72
N GLU A 292 -34.55 8.33 26.84
CA GLU A 292 -35.55 8.03 27.88
C GLU A 292 -37.00 8.14 27.38
N ASN A 293 -37.24 8.74 26.21
CA ASN A 293 -38.58 9.04 25.68
C ASN A 293 -39.08 8.16 24.53
N SER A 294 -38.27 7.23 23.97
CA SER A 294 -38.59 6.62 22.65
C SER A 294 -38.92 5.12 22.64
N GLY A 295 -38.64 4.37 23.72
CA GLY A 295 -38.97 2.93 23.83
C GLY A 295 -38.24 2.00 22.83
N ASN A 296 -37.42 2.54 21.94
CA ASN A 296 -36.65 1.82 20.93
C ASN A 296 -35.16 2.14 21.09
N GLU A 297 -34.30 1.12 21.06
CA GLU A 297 -32.85 1.30 21.12
C GLU A 297 -32.29 1.84 19.79
N PHE A 298 -32.10 3.16 19.73
CA PHE A 298 -31.43 3.83 18.62
C PHE A 298 -29.99 4.21 18.98
N ILE A 299 -29.10 4.12 17.99
CA ILE A 299 -27.75 4.68 18.00
C ILE A 299 -27.84 6.08 17.43
N MET A 300 -27.39 7.07 18.20
CA MET A 300 -27.61 8.48 17.93
C MET A 300 -26.34 9.16 17.46
N THR A 301 -26.46 10.40 17.00
CA THR A 301 -25.31 11.23 16.66
C THR A 301 -24.37 11.35 17.86
N SER A 302 -23.07 11.27 17.60
CA SER A 302 -21.97 11.19 18.58
C SER A 302 -21.71 9.82 19.20
N ASP A 303 -22.63 8.86 19.10
CA ASP A 303 -22.33 7.47 19.51
C ASP A 303 -21.25 6.87 18.60
N VAL A 304 -20.52 5.88 19.13
CA VAL A 304 -19.40 5.24 18.45
C VAL A 304 -19.64 3.75 18.30
N LEU A 305 -19.47 3.25 17.09
CA LEU A 305 -19.44 1.82 16.76
C LEU A 305 -17.99 1.37 16.66
N LEU A 306 -17.59 0.44 17.53
CA LEU A 306 -16.34 -0.28 17.48
C LEU A 306 -16.56 -1.63 16.80
N ILE A 307 -15.74 -1.94 15.80
CA ILE A 307 -15.73 -3.24 15.11
C ILE A 307 -14.29 -3.72 15.07
N ALA A 308 -14.02 -4.89 15.64
CA ALA A 308 -12.70 -5.48 15.67
C ALA A 308 -12.68 -6.87 15.02
N PHE A 309 -11.56 -7.20 14.40
CA PHE A 309 -11.29 -8.50 13.79
C PHE A 309 -9.92 -9.01 14.23
N HIS A 310 -9.77 -10.32 14.31
CA HIS A 310 -8.46 -10.94 14.35
C HIS A 310 -7.90 -11.12 12.93
N HIS A 311 -6.61 -10.79 12.73
CA HIS A 311 -5.96 -10.87 11.42
C HIS A 311 -5.97 -12.27 10.80
N ALA A 312 -6.09 -13.34 11.58
CA ALA A 312 -6.20 -14.70 11.05
C ALA A 312 -7.48 -14.92 10.21
N ALA A 313 -8.48 -14.05 10.35
CA ALA A 313 -9.74 -14.08 9.61
C ALA A 313 -9.94 -12.84 8.70
N PHE A 314 -9.01 -11.89 8.69
CA PHE A 314 -9.25 -10.58 8.11
C PHE A 314 -7.99 -9.88 7.59
N ASP A 315 -8.04 -9.41 6.35
CA ASP A 315 -6.99 -8.62 5.72
C ASP A 315 -7.51 -7.26 5.20
N ARG A 316 -6.62 -6.48 4.59
CA ARG A 316 -6.95 -5.14 4.07
C ARG A 316 -8.06 -5.15 3.02
N ALA A 317 -8.10 -6.15 2.14
CA ALA A 317 -9.13 -6.25 1.10
C ALA A 317 -10.49 -6.62 1.70
N SER A 318 -10.48 -7.49 2.73
CA SER A 318 -11.66 -7.90 3.51
C SER A 318 -12.43 -6.71 4.09
N ARG A 319 -11.76 -5.60 4.40
CA ARG A 319 -12.38 -4.35 4.83
C ARG A 319 -13.48 -3.86 3.90
N SER A 320 -13.18 -3.78 2.60
CA SER A 320 -14.14 -3.26 1.63
C SER A 320 -15.33 -4.19 1.45
N ILE A 321 -15.08 -5.51 1.42
CA ILE A 321 -16.11 -6.55 1.34
C ILE A 321 -17.05 -6.45 2.54
N PHE A 322 -16.49 -6.43 3.75
CA PHE A 322 -17.24 -6.35 5.00
C PHE A 322 -18.19 -5.14 5.05
N PHE A 323 -17.67 -3.94 4.78
CA PHE A 323 -18.48 -2.74 4.90
C PHE A 323 -19.52 -2.60 3.78
N ASN A 324 -19.22 -3.08 2.57
CA ASN A 324 -20.21 -3.14 1.50
C ASN A 324 -21.36 -4.07 1.84
N ASP A 325 -21.06 -5.26 2.37
CA ASP A 325 -22.06 -6.25 2.73
C ASP A 325 -22.86 -5.81 3.96
N LEU A 326 -22.22 -5.18 4.94
CA LEU A 326 -22.90 -4.59 6.10
C LEU A 326 -23.87 -3.48 5.68
N CYS A 327 -23.43 -2.58 4.79
CA CYS A 327 -24.28 -1.54 4.20
C CYS A 327 -25.48 -2.15 3.47
N SER A 328 -25.23 -3.12 2.60
CA SER A 328 -26.26 -3.79 1.82
C SER A 328 -27.28 -4.46 2.72
N ALA A 329 -26.82 -5.26 3.69
CA ALA A 329 -27.65 -5.99 4.63
C ALA A 329 -28.50 -5.06 5.51
N TYR A 330 -27.91 -3.97 5.99
CA TYR A 330 -28.62 -2.98 6.80
C TYR A 330 -29.71 -2.26 6.00
N ASN A 331 -29.37 -1.77 4.81
CA ASN A 331 -30.26 -0.96 3.97
C ASN A 331 -31.41 -1.78 3.39
N THR A 332 -31.18 -3.05 3.08
CA THR A 332 -32.21 -3.97 2.56
C THR A 332 -32.98 -4.71 3.66
N ASN A 333 -32.55 -4.58 4.92
CA ASN A 333 -33.07 -5.35 6.05
C ASN A 333 -33.01 -6.87 5.77
N ALA A 334 -31.86 -7.31 5.24
CA ALA A 334 -31.64 -8.69 4.84
C ALA A 334 -31.81 -9.64 6.03
N ILE A 335 -32.44 -10.78 5.76
CA ILE A 335 -32.62 -11.86 6.74
C ILE A 335 -31.76 -13.02 6.25
N SER A 336 -30.88 -13.51 7.12
CA SER A 336 -30.13 -14.73 6.82
C SER A 336 -31.09 -15.92 6.77
N ILE A 337 -30.99 -16.70 5.71
CA ILE A 337 -31.69 -17.97 5.57
C ILE A 337 -30.68 -19.04 6.04
N GLU A 338 -31.07 -19.87 7.01
CA GLU A 338 -30.16 -20.80 7.71
C GLU A 338 -29.69 -21.99 6.86
N ASP A 339 -30.30 -22.21 5.69
CA ASP A 339 -30.03 -23.34 4.80
C ASP A 339 -30.04 -22.87 3.34
N ASP A 340 -28.91 -22.35 2.86
CA ASP A 340 -28.64 -22.39 1.43
C ASP A 340 -27.39 -23.23 1.19
N ASP A 341 -27.48 -24.16 0.24
CA ASP A 341 -26.33 -24.83 -0.37
C ASP A 341 -25.56 -23.76 -1.16
N ASP A 342 -24.97 -22.79 -0.45
CA ASP A 342 -24.26 -21.69 -1.07
C ASP A 342 -23.08 -22.27 -1.85
N GLU A 343 -23.19 -22.19 -3.17
CA GLU A 343 -22.15 -22.63 -4.09
C GLU A 343 -20.98 -21.63 -4.13
N SER A 344 -21.03 -20.53 -3.35
CA SER A 344 -19.92 -19.58 -3.27
C SER A 344 -18.67 -20.20 -2.68
N LEU A 345 -17.52 -19.88 -3.28
CA LEU A 345 -16.22 -20.30 -2.80
C LEU A 345 -15.93 -19.60 -1.46
N GLN A 346 -15.60 -20.37 -0.43
CA GLN A 346 -15.31 -19.85 0.91
C GLN A 346 -13.81 -19.94 1.22
N TYR A 347 -13.36 -19.23 2.25
CA TYR A 347 -11.94 -19.20 2.62
C TYR A 347 -11.38 -20.61 2.94
N ILE A 348 -12.19 -21.49 3.52
CA ILE A 348 -11.82 -22.87 3.82
C ILE A 348 -11.58 -23.70 2.55
N ASP A 349 -12.26 -23.38 1.44
CA ASP A 349 -12.03 -24.03 0.16
C ASP A 349 -10.70 -23.56 -0.43
N TYR A 350 -10.43 -22.25 -0.37
CA TYR A 350 -9.14 -21.68 -0.76
C TYR A 350 -7.99 -22.36 -0.01
N SER A 351 -8.08 -22.53 1.31
CA SER A 351 -6.98 -23.10 2.08
C SER A 351 -6.68 -24.55 1.67
N VAL A 352 -7.69 -25.33 1.32
CA VAL A 352 -7.50 -26.69 0.81
C VAL A 352 -6.90 -26.67 -0.59
N HIS A 353 -7.42 -25.84 -1.50
CA HIS A 353 -6.87 -25.69 -2.85
C HIS A 353 -5.41 -25.21 -2.83
N GLU A 354 -5.06 -24.27 -1.96
CA GLU A 354 -3.70 -23.79 -1.76
C GLU A 354 -2.75 -24.92 -1.35
N ARG A 355 -3.18 -25.78 -0.43
CA ARG A 355 -2.38 -26.91 0.10
C ARG A 355 -2.18 -28.02 -0.92
N LEU A 356 -3.08 -28.15 -1.90
CA LEU A 356 -3.02 -29.16 -2.96
C LEU A 356 -2.40 -28.65 -4.26
N MET A 357 -2.12 -27.35 -4.37
CA MET A 357 -1.57 -26.76 -5.59
C MET A 357 -0.18 -27.32 -5.90
N ASP A 358 0.07 -27.65 -7.18
CA ASP A 358 1.41 -27.93 -7.65
C ASP A 358 2.23 -26.63 -7.70
N MET A 359 3.26 -26.59 -6.86
CA MET A 359 4.13 -25.44 -6.68
C MET A 359 5.53 -25.66 -7.24
N THR A 360 5.74 -26.68 -8.09
CA THR A 360 7.07 -27.09 -8.55
C THR A 360 7.81 -25.96 -9.27
N THR A 361 7.17 -25.29 -10.22
CA THR A 361 7.78 -24.17 -10.96
C THR A 361 8.10 -22.98 -10.04
N SER A 362 7.18 -22.64 -9.13
CA SER A 362 7.42 -21.56 -8.16
C SER A 362 8.54 -21.91 -7.18
N ARG A 363 8.67 -23.18 -6.78
CA ARG A 363 9.80 -23.65 -5.98
C ARG A 363 11.13 -23.43 -6.70
N GLU A 364 11.24 -23.86 -7.95
CA GLU A 364 12.47 -23.68 -8.75
C GLU A 364 12.84 -22.20 -8.88
N PHE A 365 11.85 -21.34 -9.16
CA PHE A 365 12.03 -19.90 -9.19
C PHE A 365 12.59 -19.35 -7.87
N TRP A 366 11.98 -19.68 -6.73
CA TRP A 366 12.42 -19.17 -5.43
C TRP A 366 13.79 -19.71 -5.01
N CYS A 367 14.11 -20.96 -5.35
CA CYS A 367 15.44 -21.52 -5.17
C CYS A 367 16.50 -20.70 -5.93
N LEU A 368 16.23 -20.30 -7.17
CA LEU A 368 17.14 -19.46 -7.96
C LEU A 368 17.20 -18.01 -7.45
N GLN A 369 16.07 -17.41 -7.09
CA GLN A 369 16.06 -16.01 -6.62
C GLN A 369 16.88 -15.80 -5.33
N LEU A 370 16.90 -16.80 -4.46
CA LEU A 370 17.58 -16.75 -3.16
C LEU A 370 18.87 -17.57 -3.14
N GLU A 371 19.33 -18.05 -4.30
CA GLU A 371 20.57 -18.81 -4.43
C GLU A 371 21.76 -18.01 -3.88
N GLU A 372 22.58 -18.62 -3.04
CA GLU A 372 23.72 -17.98 -2.35
C GLU A 372 23.36 -16.80 -1.42
N TYR A 373 22.08 -16.46 -1.24
CA TYR A 373 21.72 -15.45 -0.26
C TYR A 373 21.84 -16.03 1.16
N ASN A 374 22.53 -15.32 2.03
CA ASN A 374 22.53 -15.66 3.45
C ASN A 374 21.17 -15.25 4.06
N LEU A 375 20.24 -16.19 4.14
CA LEU A 375 18.92 -15.96 4.74
C LEU A 375 18.98 -15.59 6.24
N GLU A 376 20.12 -15.80 6.90
CA GLU A 376 20.38 -15.34 8.28
C GLU A 376 20.92 -13.90 8.36
N HIS A 377 21.24 -13.28 7.23
CA HIS A 377 21.79 -11.91 7.18
C HIS A 377 20.76 -10.90 7.69
N ARG A 378 21.16 -10.09 8.67
CA ARG A 378 20.41 -8.93 9.16
C ARG A 378 21.05 -7.68 8.58
N LEU A 379 20.23 -6.80 8.01
CA LEU A 379 20.70 -5.50 7.52
C LEU A 379 21.35 -4.72 8.66
N SER A 380 22.51 -4.09 8.41
CA SER A 380 23.22 -3.27 9.39
C SER A 380 22.55 -1.91 9.59
N LEU A 381 21.29 -1.92 10.08
CA LEU A 381 20.52 -0.73 10.39
C LEU A 381 21.12 0.02 11.59
N PRO A 382 21.00 1.36 11.65
CA PRO A 382 21.50 2.18 12.76
C PRO A 382 20.57 2.05 13.97
N VAL A 383 20.65 0.91 14.66
CA VAL A 383 19.92 0.63 15.91
C VAL A 383 20.61 1.29 17.10
N ASP A 384 19.84 1.71 18.11
CA ASP A 384 20.37 2.32 19.34
C ASP A 384 20.85 1.27 20.34
N ARG A 385 20.37 0.03 20.18
CA ARG A 385 20.63 -1.09 21.10
C ARG A 385 20.47 -2.43 20.39
N HIS A 386 21.17 -3.44 20.90
CA HIS A 386 20.99 -4.82 20.46
C HIS A 386 19.78 -5.44 21.15
N ARG A 387 19.09 -6.32 20.43
CA ARG A 387 17.97 -7.10 20.96
C ARG A 387 18.44 -7.99 22.12
N LEU A 388 17.78 -7.88 23.27
CA LEU A 388 18.11 -8.63 24.49
C LEU A 388 17.68 -10.11 24.42
N SER A 389 16.55 -10.39 23.75
CA SER A 389 16.09 -11.76 23.52
C SER A 389 15.31 -11.85 22.20
N ASN A 390 15.48 -12.96 21.50
CA ASN A 390 14.73 -13.24 20.26
C ASN A 390 13.35 -13.86 20.55
N ASP A 391 13.18 -14.45 21.74
CA ASP A 391 11.95 -15.15 22.15
C ASP A 391 10.93 -14.23 22.84
N HIS A 392 11.36 -13.02 23.25
CA HIS A 392 10.48 -11.99 23.83
C HIS A 392 10.68 -10.66 23.08
N ARG A 393 9.93 -10.47 21.99
CA ARG A 393 9.86 -9.19 21.29
C ARG A 393 8.77 -8.34 21.92
N SER A 394 9.07 -7.10 22.30
CA SER A 394 8.00 -6.18 22.66
C SER A 394 7.26 -5.75 21.41
N SER A 395 5.97 -5.52 21.58
CA SER A 395 5.08 -5.03 20.54
C SER A 395 5.07 -3.49 20.48
N SER A 396 5.92 -2.82 21.27
CA SER A 396 5.95 -1.37 21.36
C SER A 396 6.67 -0.74 20.16
N ALA A 397 6.10 0.34 19.60
CA ALA A 397 6.66 1.03 18.44
C ALA A 397 7.15 2.46 18.74
N CYS A 398 8.23 2.85 18.03
CA CYS A 398 8.61 4.24 17.76
C CYS A 398 8.20 4.55 16.32
N ILE A 399 7.52 5.67 16.09
CA ILE A 399 6.97 6.01 14.78
C ILE A 399 7.37 7.43 14.38
N THR A 400 7.64 7.62 13.09
CA THR A 400 7.65 8.93 12.45
C THR A 400 6.79 8.88 11.19
N GLU A 401 6.00 9.91 10.96
CA GLU A 401 5.15 10.04 9.79
C GLU A 401 5.41 11.39 9.14
N ILE A 402 5.67 11.38 7.84
CA ILE A 402 5.97 12.57 7.05
C ILE A 402 5.04 12.60 5.85
N SER A 403 4.37 13.73 5.71
CA SER A 403 3.52 14.05 4.56
C SER A 403 4.27 14.97 3.61
N PHE A 404 4.22 14.65 2.33
CA PHE A 404 4.80 15.50 1.30
C PHE A 404 3.79 16.53 0.77
N ASP A 405 4.31 17.65 0.31
CA ASP A 405 3.53 18.65 -0.41
C ASP A 405 3.09 18.11 -1.78
N ASN A 406 2.11 18.80 -2.38
CA ASN A 406 1.54 18.39 -3.67
C ASN A 406 2.56 18.37 -4.81
N ASP A 407 3.60 19.20 -4.76
CA ASP A 407 4.61 19.26 -5.82
C ASP A 407 5.47 17.99 -5.88
N ILE A 408 5.94 17.53 -4.72
CA ILE A 408 6.68 16.26 -4.56
C ILE A 408 5.75 15.08 -4.87
N SER A 409 4.52 15.11 -4.35
CA SER A 409 3.53 14.04 -4.58
C SER A 409 3.23 13.88 -6.08
N GLN A 410 3.01 14.99 -6.80
CA GLN A 410 2.78 14.96 -8.24
C GLN A 410 4.04 14.51 -9.01
N SER A 411 5.21 15.06 -8.67
CA SER A 411 6.46 14.71 -9.35
C SER A 411 6.84 13.24 -9.19
N PHE A 412 6.53 12.64 -8.03
CA PHE A 412 6.69 11.20 -7.79
C PHE A 412 5.80 10.37 -8.73
N VAL A 413 4.53 10.75 -8.89
CA VAL A 413 3.59 10.07 -9.79
C VAL A 413 3.96 10.26 -11.25
N ASP A 414 4.37 11.48 -11.63
CA ASP A 414 4.83 11.80 -12.98
C ASP A 414 6.08 10.98 -13.33
N TYR A 415 7.04 10.87 -12.40
CA TYR A 415 8.21 10.02 -12.58
C TYR A 415 7.81 8.56 -12.79
N ALA A 416 6.93 8.01 -11.93
CA ALA A 416 6.45 6.64 -12.08
C ALA A 416 5.82 6.41 -13.46
N SER A 417 5.00 7.35 -13.92
CA SER A 417 4.37 7.32 -15.24
C SER A 417 5.36 7.37 -16.40
N ILE A 418 6.33 8.30 -16.37
CA ILE A 418 7.37 8.48 -17.40
C ILE A 418 8.24 7.24 -17.54
N HIS A 419 8.59 6.62 -16.41
CA HIS A 419 9.43 5.42 -16.37
C HIS A 419 8.63 4.11 -16.51
N HIS A 420 7.31 4.20 -16.72
CA HIS A 420 6.41 3.05 -16.84
C HIS A 420 6.50 2.08 -15.66
N VAL A 421 6.67 2.60 -14.44
CA VAL A 421 6.69 1.82 -13.19
C VAL A 421 5.49 2.18 -12.32
N THR A 422 5.14 1.30 -11.39
CA THR A 422 4.10 1.59 -10.39
C THR A 422 4.65 2.45 -9.24
N PRO A 423 3.80 3.22 -8.55
CA PRO A 423 4.16 3.89 -7.30
C PRO A 423 4.82 2.96 -6.27
N PHE A 424 4.34 1.71 -6.16
CA PHE A 424 4.95 0.69 -5.32
C PHE A 424 6.39 0.39 -5.73
N GLN A 425 6.65 0.18 -7.02
CA GLN A 425 8.00 -0.12 -7.54
C GLN A 425 8.95 1.05 -7.36
N LEU A 426 8.48 2.28 -7.58
CA LEU A 426 9.28 3.48 -7.35
C LEU A 426 9.61 3.67 -5.87
N GLY A 427 8.63 3.55 -4.98
CA GLY A 427 8.86 3.63 -3.53
C GLY A 427 9.84 2.55 -3.03
N LEU A 428 9.76 1.33 -3.57
CA LEU A 428 10.69 0.25 -3.25
C LEU A 428 12.11 0.55 -3.76
N SER A 429 12.23 1.14 -4.96
CA SER A 429 13.52 1.57 -5.52
C SER A 429 14.18 2.64 -4.67
N ILE A 430 13.40 3.61 -4.18
CA ILE A 430 13.87 4.63 -3.24
C ILE A 430 14.33 3.97 -1.94
N LEU A 431 13.57 3.01 -1.41
CA LEU A 431 13.95 2.29 -0.21
C LEU A 431 15.27 1.52 -0.39
N TYR A 432 15.48 0.81 -1.50
CA TYR A 432 16.77 0.14 -1.75
C TYR A 432 17.93 1.13 -1.84
N ALA A 433 17.74 2.24 -2.56
CA ALA A 433 18.77 3.27 -2.69
C ALA A 433 19.09 3.96 -1.35
N PHE A 434 18.06 4.16 -0.53
CA PHE A 434 18.16 4.72 0.81
C PHE A 434 18.86 3.74 1.77
N LEU A 435 18.43 2.48 1.81
CA LEU A 435 19.01 1.45 2.66
C LEU A 435 20.45 1.15 2.29
N PHE A 436 20.79 1.11 1.01
CA PHE A 436 22.17 1.02 0.54
C PHE A 436 23.07 2.03 1.26
N LYS A 437 22.62 3.28 1.41
CA LYS A 437 23.35 4.31 2.15
C LYS A 437 23.26 4.16 3.66
N LEU A 438 22.09 3.79 4.17
CA LEU A 438 21.85 3.65 5.60
C LEU A 438 22.66 2.49 6.22
N THR A 439 22.92 1.43 5.46
CA THR A 439 23.64 0.22 5.88
C THR A 439 25.12 0.24 5.51
N HIS A 440 25.70 1.41 5.23
CA HIS A 440 27.13 1.57 4.90
C HIS A 440 27.55 0.89 3.58
N ASP A 441 26.77 1.11 2.52
CA ASP A 441 27.00 0.62 1.15
C ASP A 441 26.94 -0.92 1.01
N GLU A 442 26.13 -1.61 1.83
CA GLU A 442 25.77 -3.03 1.60
C GLU A 442 25.07 -3.18 0.24
N ASN A 443 25.55 -4.09 -0.58
CA ASN A 443 25.13 -4.21 -1.98
C ASN A 443 24.28 -5.46 -2.30
N ASP A 444 23.96 -6.31 -1.32
CA ASP A 444 23.04 -7.43 -1.49
C ASP A 444 21.94 -7.30 -0.43
N LEU A 445 20.84 -6.65 -0.80
CA LEU A 445 19.77 -6.29 0.11
C LEU A 445 18.55 -7.17 -0.13
N CYS A 446 18.01 -7.77 0.94
CA CYS A 446 16.75 -8.49 0.89
C CYS A 446 15.73 -7.84 1.82
N ILE A 447 14.67 -7.31 1.24
CA ILE A 447 13.59 -6.61 1.95
C ILE A 447 12.31 -7.40 1.72
N SER A 448 11.50 -7.56 2.75
CA SER A 448 10.22 -8.23 2.60
C SER A 448 9.13 -7.25 2.18
N CYS A 449 8.32 -7.63 1.20
CA CYS A 449 7.15 -6.85 0.78
C CYS A 449 5.86 -7.57 1.12
N LEU A 450 4.81 -6.81 1.43
CA LEU A 450 3.46 -7.33 1.63
C LEU A 450 2.71 -7.39 0.30
N ASN A 451 2.25 -8.59 -0.06
CA ASN A 451 1.48 -8.84 -1.27
C ASN A 451 0.05 -9.26 -0.88
N ALA A 452 -0.97 -8.75 -1.57
CA ALA A 452 -2.37 -9.11 -1.28
C ALA A 452 -2.67 -10.59 -1.51
N ASN A 453 -1.90 -11.26 -2.38
CA ASN A 453 -1.99 -12.69 -2.70
C ASN A 453 -3.37 -13.17 -3.18
N ARG A 454 -4.17 -12.26 -3.76
CA ARG A 454 -5.44 -12.57 -4.43
C ARG A 454 -5.18 -12.65 -5.93
N TYR A 455 -4.48 -13.69 -6.36
CA TYR A 455 -4.01 -13.87 -7.75
C TYR A 455 -5.03 -14.60 -8.64
N LYS A 456 -6.22 -14.90 -8.12
CA LYS A 456 -7.37 -15.47 -8.83
C LYS A 456 -8.60 -14.59 -8.65
N SER A 457 -9.47 -14.61 -9.65
CA SER A 457 -10.71 -13.81 -9.65
C SER A 457 -11.65 -14.20 -8.51
N GLU A 458 -11.73 -15.50 -8.25
CA GLU A 458 -12.56 -16.14 -7.24
C GLU A 458 -12.16 -15.69 -5.84
N LEU A 459 -10.91 -15.26 -5.66
CA LEU A 459 -10.40 -14.80 -4.37
C LEU A 459 -10.71 -13.33 -4.08
N GLN A 460 -11.16 -12.52 -5.04
CA GLN A 460 -11.30 -11.07 -4.81
C GLN A 460 -12.40 -10.71 -3.81
N ASN A 461 -13.46 -11.52 -3.75
CA ASN A 461 -14.65 -11.26 -2.94
C ASN A 461 -14.76 -12.14 -1.69
N ILE A 462 -13.68 -12.86 -1.32
CA ILE A 462 -13.66 -13.73 -0.14
C ILE A 462 -13.01 -12.98 1.03
N MET A 463 -13.68 -12.91 2.18
CA MET A 463 -13.00 -12.42 3.39
C MET A 463 -11.99 -13.44 3.92
N GLY A 464 -10.89 -12.97 4.48
CA GLY A 464 -9.87 -13.83 5.08
C GLY A 464 -8.47 -13.26 5.04
N MET A 465 -7.50 -14.07 5.47
CA MET A 465 -6.09 -13.68 5.59
C MET A 465 -5.25 -14.14 4.39
N PHE A 466 -5.28 -13.40 3.29
CA PHE A 466 -4.52 -13.79 2.09
C PHE A 466 -3.10 -13.24 2.08
N VAL A 467 -2.87 -12.10 2.74
CA VAL A 467 -1.62 -11.32 2.62
C VAL A 467 -0.39 -12.18 2.84
N SER A 468 0.45 -12.27 1.80
CA SER A 468 1.74 -12.95 1.86
C SER A 468 2.85 -11.93 2.11
N THR A 469 3.90 -12.39 2.79
CA THR A 469 5.11 -11.60 3.06
C THR A 469 6.26 -12.31 2.36
N LEU A 470 6.82 -11.67 1.33
CA LEU A 470 7.78 -12.32 0.44
C LEU A 470 9.10 -11.55 0.37
N PRO A 471 10.25 -12.26 0.30
CA PRO A 471 11.55 -11.62 0.19
C PRO A 471 11.80 -11.09 -1.24
N TYR A 472 12.19 -9.83 -1.35
CA TYR A 472 12.66 -9.20 -2.58
C TYR A 472 14.15 -8.96 -2.41
N ARG A 473 14.98 -9.78 -3.08
CA ARG A 473 16.43 -9.64 -3.07
C ARG A 473 16.90 -8.83 -4.27
N VAL A 474 17.70 -7.80 -4.01
CA VAL A 474 18.28 -6.91 -5.02
C VAL A 474 19.78 -6.77 -4.75
N GLN A 475 20.57 -7.26 -5.70
CA GLN A 475 22.01 -7.01 -5.76
C GLN A 475 22.28 -5.67 -6.44
N LEU A 476 22.70 -4.67 -5.67
CA LEU A 476 22.90 -3.31 -6.11
C LEU A 476 24.28 -3.11 -6.74
N ASN A 477 24.29 -2.46 -7.91
CA ASN A 477 25.52 -1.89 -8.46
C ASN A 477 25.67 -0.46 -7.93
N ARG A 478 26.67 -0.21 -7.08
CA ARG A 478 26.93 1.12 -6.50
C ARG A 478 27.14 2.24 -7.52
N HIS A 479 27.47 1.90 -8.76
CA HIS A 479 27.72 2.83 -9.85
C HIS A 479 26.52 3.02 -10.78
N CYS A 480 25.42 2.28 -10.60
CA CYS A 480 24.23 2.45 -11.42
C CYS A 480 23.56 3.79 -11.11
N SER A 481 22.90 4.34 -12.12
CA SER A 481 22.02 5.49 -11.93
C SER A 481 20.73 5.09 -11.21
N PHE A 482 19.97 6.06 -10.75
CA PHE A 482 18.67 5.78 -10.12
C PHE A 482 17.66 5.24 -11.12
N ASP A 483 17.68 5.73 -12.37
CA ASP A 483 16.85 5.19 -13.45
C ASP A 483 17.14 3.70 -13.71
N GLU A 484 18.42 3.31 -13.70
CA GLU A 484 18.85 1.92 -13.87
C GLU A 484 18.38 1.05 -12.71
N LEU A 485 18.47 1.57 -11.47
CA LEU A 485 17.95 0.89 -10.29
C LEU A 485 16.43 0.69 -10.37
N VAL A 486 15.69 1.73 -10.77
CA VAL A 486 14.22 1.67 -10.90
C VAL A 486 13.81 0.59 -11.90
N LYS A 487 14.49 0.50 -13.05
CA LYS A 487 14.25 -0.58 -14.02
C LYS A 487 14.58 -1.96 -13.46
N TYR A 488 15.69 -2.10 -12.76
CA TYR A 488 16.07 -3.38 -12.17
C TYR A 488 15.07 -3.85 -11.09
N VAL A 489 14.63 -2.94 -10.22
CA VAL A 489 13.60 -3.23 -9.20
C VAL A 489 12.26 -3.55 -9.86
N GLN A 490 11.87 -2.85 -10.93
CA GLN A 490 10.68 -3.18 -11.71
C GLN A 490 10.74 -4.63 -12.22
N GLU A 491 11.81 -5.02 -12.91
CA GLU A 491 12.00 -6.39 -13.42
C GLU A 491 11.92 -7.43 -12.29
N LYS A 492 12.55 -7.14 -11.14
CA LYS A 492 12.48 -7.99 -9.96
C LYS A 492 11.06 -8.14 -9.43
N CYS A 493 10.32 -7.05 -9.27
CA CYS A 493 8.93 -7.10 -8.82
C CYS A 493 8.04 -7.90 -9.77
N LEU A 494 8.23 -7.76 -11.09
CA LEU A 494 7.46 -8.51 -12.08
C LEU A 494 7.72 -10.01 -11.97
N SER A 495 8.99 -10.40 -11.83
CA SER A 495 9.37 -11.81 -11.69
C SER A 495 8.79 -12.44 -10.42
N VAL A 496 8.76 -11.71 -9.30
CA VAL A 496 8.19 -12.19 -8.04
C VAL A 496 6.67 -12.31 -8.10
N LEU A 497 5.99 -11.41 -8.83
CA LEU A 497 4.54 -11.38 -8.91
C LEU A 497 3.94 -12.68 -9.49
N GLU A 498 4.60 -13.29 -10.48
CA GLU A 498 4.15 -14.56 -11.08
C GLU A 498 4.20 -15.73 -10.09
N HIS A 499 5.10 -15.65 -9.11
CA HIS A 499 5.34 -16.68 -8.11
C HIS A 499 4.92 -16.24 -6.69
N SER A 500 4.11 -15.18 -6.58
CA SER A 500 3.74 -14.58 -5.29
C SER A 500 2.81 -15.46 -4.43
N HIS A 501 2.22 -16.48 -5.07
CA HIS A 501 1.36 -17.48 -4.44
C HIS A 501 2.15 -18.57 -3.71
N TYR A 502 3.49 -18.60 -3.88
CA TYR A 502 4.34 -19.55 -3.18
C TYR A 502 4.47 -19.18 -1.70
N PRO A 503 4.12 -20.07 -0.76
CA PRO A 503 4.15 -19.75 0.66
C PRO A 503 5.55 -19.47 1.19
N LEU A 504 5.68 -18.50 2.09
CA LEU A 504 6.93 -18.20 2.79
C LEU A 504 7.47 -19.43 3.54
N GLN A 505 6.61 -20.25 4.12
CA GLN A 505 6.98 -21.49 4.81
C GLN A 505 7.73 -22.45 3.87
N HIS A 506 7.32 -22.52 2.60
CA HIS A 506 8.03 -23.33 1.62
C HIS A 506 9.40 -22.75 1.27
N ILE A 507 9.52 -21.42 1.16
CA ILE A 507 10.81 -20.74 0.97
C ILE A 507 11.77 -21.09 2.11
N LEU A 508 11.27 -21.15 3.34
CA LEU A 508 12.06 -21.43 4.54
C LEU A 508 12.32 -22.91 4.81
N SER A 509 11.57 -23.82 4.16
CA SER A 509 11.54 -25.26 4.50
C SER A 509 12.91 -25.96 4.45
N ASN A 510 13.84 -25.47 3.63
CA ASN A 510 15.18 -26.05 3.48
C ASN A 510 16.26 -25.28 4.25
N SER A 511 15.88 -24.29 5.07
CA SER A 511 16.81 -23.48 5.85
C SER A 511 16.88 -23.97 7.30
N HIS A 512 18.04 -23.82 7.95
CA HIS A 512 18.20 -24.06 9.39
C HIS A 512 17.65 -22.91 10.25
N ILE A 513 16.92 -21.97 9.62
CA ILE A 513 16.45 -20.75 10.25
C ILE A 513 15.33 -21.08 11.22
N ASN A 514 15.44 -20.50 12.42
CA ASN A 514 14.35 -20.50 13.36
C ASN A 514 13.17 -19.74 12.72
N GLN A 515 12.09 -20.46 12.41
CA GLN A 515 10.89 -19.89 11.77
C GLN A 515 10.24 -18.78 12.60
N SER A 516 10.53 -18.73 13.91
CA SER A 516 10.10 -17.66 14.82
C SER A 516 10.90 -16.36 14.69
N ASN A 517 12.06 -16.39 14.02
CA ASN A 517 12.92 -15.22 13.85
C ASN A 517 13.65 -15.26 12.50
N ILE A 518 12.98 -14.76 11.47
CA ILE A 518 13.47 -14.72 10.09
C ILE A 518 14.05 -13.32 9.82
N PRO A 519 15.38 -13.17 9.64
CA PRO A 519 16.05 -11.87 9.52
C PRO A 519 15.51 -10.94 8.43
N PHE A 520 15.20 -11.46 7.24
CA PHE A 520 14.67 -10.63 6.17
C PHE A 520 13.21 -10.19 6.38
N LEU A 521 12.48 -10.79 7.34
CA LEU A 521 11.17 -10.28 7.79
C LEU A 521 11.31 -9.09 8.75
N GLU A 522 12.52 -8.71 9.16
CA GLU A 522 12.71 -7.58 10.07
C GLU A 522 12.61 -6.22 9.39
N THR A 523 12.85 -6.18 8.08
CA THR A 523 12.71 -4.98 7.25
C THR A 523 11.56 -5.18 6.27
N ILE A 524 10.44 -4.49 6.51
CA ILE A 524 9.22 -4.58 5.71
C ILE A 524 9.01 -3.31 4.90
N TYR A 525 8.56 -3.51 3.66
CA TYR A 525 8.03 -2.49 2.80
C TYR A 525 6.54 -2.75 2.51
N ASP A 526 5.72 -1.71 2.66
CA ASP A 526 4.32 -1.72 2.23
C ASP A 526 4.00 -0.41 1.50
N PHE A 527 3.05 -0.48 0.56
CA PHE A 527 2.55 0.67 -0.16
C PHE A 527 1.03 0.59 -0.20
N ILE A 528 0.38 1.56 0.41
CA ILE A 528 -1.07 1.63 0.54
C ILE A 528 -1.56 2.76 -0.36
N THR A 529 -2.47 2.43 -1.28
CA THR A 529 -3.24 3.44 -2.00
C THR A 529 -4.59 3.60 -1.31
N VAL A 530 -4.93 4.83 -0.94
CA VAL A 530 -6.22 5.14 -0.31
C VAL A 530 -7.31 5.04 -1.37
N PRO A 531 -8.38 4.25 -1.16
CA PRO A 531 -9.47 4.12 -2.13
C PRO A 531 -10.16 5.47 -2.40
N SER A 532 -10.57 5.70 -3.65
CA SER A 532 -11.29 6.90 -4.11
C SER A 532 -12.60 7.17 -3.36
N HIS A 533 -13.21 6.12 -2.80
CA HIS A 533 -14.44 6.17 -2.03
C HIS A 533 -14.17 5.78 -0.58
N SER A 534 -13.41 6.61 0.11
CA SER A 534 -13.53 6.72 1.58
C SER A 534 -14.71 7.62 1.97
N ASP A 535 -15.71 7.77 1.09
CA ASP A 535 -16.99 8.38 1.45
C ASP A 535 -17.64 7.43 2.47
N GLY A 536 -17.83 7.94 3.68
CA GLY A 536 -18.09 7.16 4.87
C GLY A 536 -19.20 6.12 4.69
N LEU A 537 -19.06 5.03 5.45
CA LEU A 537 -20.14 4.07 5.68
C LEU A 537 -21.47 4.83 5.78
N SER A 538 -22.49 4.42 5.03
CA SER A 538 -23.82 5.03 5.14
C SER A 538 -24.88 3.96 5.30
N LEU A 539 -25.60 4.05 6.41
CA LEU A 539 -26.61 3.10 6.83
C LEU A 539 -27.92 3.87 6.98
N ASP A 540 -28.81 3.76 5.99
CA ASP A 540 -30.12 4.41 5.93
C ASP A 540 -30.10 5.93 6.22
N GLY A 541 -29.16 6.64 5.59
CA GLY A 541 -29.00 8.09 5.74
C GLY A 541 -28.22 8.51 6.99
N ALA A 542 -27.85 7.58 7.88
CA ALA A 542 -26.83 7.84 8.87
C ALA A 542 -25.44 7.84 8.21
N SER A 543 -24.59 8.80 8.59
CA SER A 543 -23.22 8.90 8.08
C SER A 543 -22.22 8.80 9.22
N PHE A 544 -21.06 8.25 8.89
CA PHE A 544 -20.03 7.92 9.86
C PHE A 544 -18.72 8.61 9.53
N LYS A 545 -17.98 8.97 10.58
CA LYS A 545 -16.59 9.40 10.50
C LYS A 545 -15.72 8.35 11.16
N GLN A 546 -14.68 7.89 10.46
CA GLN A 546 -13.65 7.09 11.08
C GLN A 546 -12.89 7.95 12.11
N VAL A 547 -12.83 7.49 13.34
CA VAL A 547 -12.06 8.13 14.41
C VAL A 547 -10.68 7.50 14.43
N SER A 548 -9.66 8.31 14.23
CA SER A 548 -8.26 7.92 14.37
C SER A 548 -7.60 8.74 15.47
N PHE A 549 -6.87 8.08 16.37
CA PHE A 549 -6.04 8.74 17.37
C PHE A 549 -4.59 8.65 16.93
N GLU A 550 -3.97 9.79 16.63
CA GLU A 550 -2.72 9.92 15.88
C GLU A 550 -1.46 9.36 16.58
N GLN A 551 -1.49 8.99 17.88
CA GLN A 551 -0.24 8.84 18.65
C GLN A 551 -0.21 7.76 19.75
N SER A 552 -1.10 6.76 19.80
CA SER A 552 -1.03 5.81 20.94
C SER A 552 -1.48 4.37 20.73
N LEU A 553 -1.85 3.93 19.53
CA LEU A 553 -2.43 2.59 19.33
C LEU A 553 -1.51 1.63 18.57
N GLU A 554 -0.28 2.01 18.33
CA GLU A 554 0.50 1.40 17.24
C GLU A 554 1.50 0.37 17.76
N VAL A 555 1.43 -0.81 17.14
CA VAL A 555 2.18 -2.00 17.50
C VAL A 555 3.26 -2.28 16.46
N ALA A 556 4.48 -2.57 16.91
CA ALA A 556 5.56 -3.03 16.07
C ALA A 556 5.39 -4.53 15.75
N LYS A 557 4.82 -4.83 14.58
CA LYS A 557 4.79 -6.20 14.02
C LYS A 557 6.21 -6.66 13.61
N PHE A 558 7.03 -5.70 13.17
CA PHE A 558 8.39 -5.90 12.64
C PHE A 558 9.35 -4.86 13.21
N ASP A 559 10.65 -5.06 13.00
CA ASP A 559 11.69 -4.21 13.58
C ASP A 559 11.83 -2.88 12.87
N PHE A 560 11.66 -2.89 11.55
CA PHE A 560 11.69 -1.74 10.68
C PHE A 560 10.62 -1.91 9.59
N MET A 561 9.57 -1.11 9.60
CA MET A 561 8.51 -1.14 8.59
C MET A 561 8.33 0.24 7.99
N LEU A 562 8.61 0.37 6.68
CA LEU A 562 8.31 1.57 5.93
C LEU A 562 7.02 1.35 5.14
N THR A 563 6.02 2.17 5.43
CA THR A 563 4.73 2.16 4.72
C THR A 563 4.54 3.48 4.00
N PHE A 564 4.45 3.44 2.68
CA PHE A 564 3.96 4.61 1.93
C PHE A 564 2.44 4.60 1.90
N VAL A 565 1.85 5.79 2.03
CA VAL A 565 0.42 6.01 1.86
C VAL A 565 0.23 7.04 0.77
N TYR A 566 -0.50 6.66 -0.28
CA TYR A 566 -0.77 7.52 -1.42
C TYR A 566 -2.28 7.71 -1.57
N ASN A 567 -2.74 8.95 -1.49
CA ASN A 567 -4.09 9.34 -1.85
C ASN A 567 -4.08 9.93 -3.27
N PRO A 568 -4.63 9.24 -4.29
CA PRO A 568 -4.65 9.72 -5.66
C PRO A 568 -5.77 10.74 -5.96
N MET A 569 -6.57 11.13 -4.96
CA MET A 569 -7.72 12.01 -5.20
C MET A 569 -7.30 13.42 -5.63
N PRO A 570 -7.86 13.98 -6.72
CA PRO A 570 -7.45 15.29 -7.23
C PRO A 570 -7.50 16.41 -6.19
N GLU A 571 -8.50 16.39 -5.31
CA GLU A 571 -8.69 17.40 -4.26
C GLU A 571 -7.73 17.22 -3.06
N ASN A 572 -7.10 16.05 -2.92
CA ASN A 572 -6.25 15.70 -1.79
C ASN A 572 -5.11 14.77 -2.23
N ASN A 573 -4.47 15.09 -3.37
CA ASN A 573 -3.40 14.28 -3.95
C ASN A 573 -2.18 14.34 -3.04
N LYS A 574 -1.99 13.31 -2.23
CA LYS A 574 -1.06 13.36 -1.11
C LYS A 574 -0.32 12.06 -0.96
N LEU A 575 1.01 12.15 -1.06
CA LEU A 575 1.92 11.09 -0.69
C LEU A 575 2.41 11.35 0.75
N SER A 576 2.41 10.32 1.58
CA SER A 576 3.09 10.32 2.86
C SER A 576 3.82 8.99 3.05
N PHE A 577 4.72 8.95 4.02
CA PHE A 577 5.23 7.69 4.54
C PHE A 577 5.17 7.67 6.04
N ARG A 578 5.05 6.45 6.57
CA ARG A 578 5.16 6.14 7.98
C ARG A 578 6.27 5.12 8.16
N LEU A 579 7.22 5.46 9.02
CA LEU A 579 8.27 4.55 9.47
C LEU A 579 7.93 4.10 10.90
N THR A 580 7.67 2.80 11.05
CA THR A 580 7.36 2.15 12.32
C THR A 580 8.51 1.22 12.69
N CYS A 581 9.13 1.45 13.84
CA CYS A 581 10.26 0.68 14.32
C CYS A 581 10.00 0.10 15.71
N SER A 582 10.58 -1.07 16.00
CA SER A 582 10.46 -1.69 17.33
C SER A 582 11.23 -0.88 18.39
N ARG A 583 10.58 -0.55 19.52
CA ARG A 583 11.24 0.08 20.67
C ARG A 583 12.34 -0.77 21.29
N ASP A 584 12.35 -2.07 21.00
CA ASP A 584 13.42 -2.96 21.45
C ASP A 584 14.78 -2.59 20.85
N LEU A 585 14.78 -1.90 19.71
CA LEU A 585 15.98 -1.56 18.94
C LEU A 585 16.20 -0.06 18.76
N PHE A 586 15.12 0.72 18.67
CA PHE A 586 15.19 2.13 18.30
C PHE A 586 14.55 3.07 19.32
N ASP A 587 15.16 4.24 19.50
CA ASP A 587 14.64 5.41 20.19
C ASP A 587 13.91 6.35 19.22
N GLU A 588 12.98 7.14 19.75
CA GLU A 588 12.15 8.07 18.95
C GLU A 588 12.99 9.07 18.16
N ILE A 589 14.10 9.54 18.74
CA ILE A 589 15.01 10.49 18.10
C ILE A 589 15.67 9.86 16.87
N THR A 590 16.12 8.61 16.98
CA THR A 590 16.76 7.87 15.88
C THR A 590 15.77 7.62 14.75
N VAL A 591 14.56 7.16 15.06
CA VAL A 591 13.49 6.96 14.06
C VAL A 591 13.14 8.28 13.37
N THR A 592 13.00 9.37 14.13
CA THR A 592 12.72 10.70 13.58
C THR A 592 13.83 11.16 12.64
N ASN A 593 15.10 10.97 13.00
CA ASN A 593 16.24 11.33 12.15
C ASN A 593 16.29 10.50 10.87
N ILE A 594 16.01 9.19 10.94
CA ILE A 594 15.89 8.34 9.73
C ILE A 594 14.76 8.87 8.84
N GLY A 595 13.61 9.23 9.41
CA GLY A 595 12.49 9.85 8.68
C GLY A 595 12.91 11.14 7.97
N ARG A 596 13.53 12.09 8.68
CA ARG A 596 14.03 13.35 8.10
C ARG A 596 15.02 13.12 6.96
N ARG A 597 15.89 12.11 7.08
CA ARG A 597 16.85 11.75 6.01
C ARG A 597 16.14 11.20 4.78
N LEU A 598 15.11 10.37 4.96
CA LEU A 598 14.29 9.88 3.86
C LEU A 598 13.49 11.02 3.21
N GLU A 599 12.92 11.93 4.00
CA GLU A 599 12.24 13.13 3.49
C GLU A 599 13.18 13.98 2.63
N TYR A 600 14.38 14.26 3.11
CA TYR A 600 15.38 14.99 2.34
C TYR A 600 15.77 14.25 1.04
N TYR A 601 15.85 12.92 1.08
CA TYR A 601 16.07 12.10 -0.10
C TYR A 601 14.97 12.28 -1.15
N PHE A 602 13.69 12.33 -0.73
CA PHE A 602 12.56 12.64 -1.60
C PHE A 602 12.65 14.06 -2.18
N GLN A 603 13.04 15.04 -1.38
CA GLN A 603 13.23 16.41 -1.85
C GLN A 603 14.30 16.49 -2.94
N GLN A 604 15.42 15.78 -2.78
CA GLN A 604 16.49 15.74 -3.79
C GLN A 604 16.04 15.12 -5.12
N LEU A 605 15.14 14.14 -5.09
CA LEU A 605 14.62 13.49 -6.30
C LEU A 605 13.50 14.30 -6.96
N PHE A 606 12.54 14.79 -6.17
CA PHE A 606 11.24 15.22 -6.69
C PHE A 606 10.90 16.69 -6.44
N SER A 607 11.63 17.41 -5.57
CA SER A 607 11.28 18.80 -5.28
C SER A 607 11.49 19.70 -6.50
N SER A 608 10.58 20.65 -6.68
CA SER A 608 10.71 21.73 -7.65
C SER A 608 11.56 22.90 -7.15
N ASN A 609 11.95 22.90 -5.87
CA ASN A 609 12.66 24.01 -5.25
C ASN A 609 14.13 24.09 -5.68
N GLU A 610 14.51 25.21 -6.30
CA GLU A 610 15.87 25.47 -6.80
C GLU A 610 16.93 25.54 -5.69
N THR A 611 16.55 25.73 -4.42
CA THR A 611 17.50 25.74 -3.29
C THR A 611 17.95 24.34 -2.87
N ILE A 612 17.30 23.28 -3.36
CA ILE A 612 17.62 21.90 -3.04
C ILE A 612 18.55 21.36 -4.13
N ASN A 613 19.65 20.72 -3.72
CA ASN A 613 20.57 20.06 -4.66
C ASN A 613 19.86 18.85 -5.30
N ARG A 614 19.20 19.07 -6.44
CA ARG A 614 18.51 18.03 -7.18
C ARG A 614 19.50 17.01 -7.74
N ILE A 615 19.07 15.76 -7.72
CA ILE A 615 19.81 14.64 -8.28
C ILE A 615 19.35 14.45 -9.72
N ASP A 616 20.31 14.41 -10.64
CA ASP A 616 20.06 13.96 -12.01
C ASP A 616 19.95 12.43 -12.00
N THR A 617 18.73 11.91 -12.10
CA THR A 617 18.44 10.47 -11.92
C THR A 617 19.03 9.60 -13.02
N CYS A 618 19.29 10.15 -14.21
CA CYS A 618 19.86 9.46 -15.35
C CYS A 618 21.38 9.26 -15.20
N PHE A 619 22.10 10.26 -14.67
CA PHE A 619 23.58 10.27 -14.66
C PHE A 619 24.21 10.17 -13.28
N THR A 620 23.45 10.43 -12.21
CA THR A 620 23.99 10.37 -10.84
C THR A 620 23.93 8.95 -10.33
N SER A 621 25.12 8.40 -10.09
CA SER A 621 25.32 7.11 -9.43
C SER A 621 24.71 7.10 -8.03
N ILE A 622 24.00 6.03 -7.65
CA ILE A 622 23.35 5.89 -6.32
C ILE A 622 24.33 6.07 -5.15
N SER A 623 25.60 5.70 -5.33
CA SER A 623 26.65 5.94 -4.32
C SER A 623 26.96 7.40 -4.02
N LYS A 624 26.51 8.35 -4.85
CA LYS A 624 26.70 9.79 -4.61
C LYS A 624 25.57 10.43 -3.81
N PHE A 625 24.50 9.69 -3.51
CA PHE A 625 23.34 10.24 -2.84
C PHE A 625 23.69 10.41 -1.36
N GLY A 626 23.50 11.63 -0.84
CA GLY A 626 23.89 12.00 0.52
C GLY A 626 22.71 11.94 1.48
N LEU A 627 22.88 11.28 2.62
CA LEU A 627 21.89 11.27 3.71
C LEU A 627 22.16 12.35 4.77
N ILE A 628 23.16 13.22 4.57
CA ILE A 628 23.49 14.30 5.51
C ILE A 628 22.48 15.42 5.30
N LEU A 629 21.83 15.82 6.39
CA LEU A 629 20.86 16.92 6.37
C LEU A 629 21.59 18.26 6.16
N PRO A 630 20.94 19.26 5.54
CA PRO A 630 21.54 20.58 5.35
C PRO A 630 22.03 21.23 6.66
N GLU A 631 21.29 21.04 7.75
CA GLU A 631 21.64 21.53 9.09
C GLU A 631 22.93 20.87 9.63
N GLU A 632 23.05 19.55 9.47
CA GLU A 632 24.25 18.78 9.85
C GLU A 632 25.47 19.23 9.03
N THR A 633 25.27 19.56 7.75
CA THR A 633 26.34 20.06 6.87
C THR A 633 26.88 21.39 7.40
N HIS A 634 26.01 22.31 7.81
CA HIS A 634 26.42 23.60 8.35
C HIS A 634 27.16 23.45 9.70
N GLU A 635 26.72 22.53 10.56
CA GLU A 635 27.44 22.19 11.79
C GLU A 635 28.81 21.59 11.51
N MET A 636 28.91 20.64 10.58
CA MET A 636 30.17 20.03 10.19
C MET A 636 31.15 21.07 9.62
N GLU A 637 30.68 21.97 8.74
CA GLU A 637 31.47 23.08 8.24
C GLU A 637 31.93 23.99 9.38
N ASN A 638 31.03 24.40 10.28
CA ASN A 638 31.37 25.25 11.43
C ASN A 638 32.39 24.60 12.37
N VAL A 639 32.30 23.28 12.60
CA VAL A 639 33.27 22.53 13.43
C VAL A 639 34.62 22.40 12.71
N ILE A 640 34.63 22.18 11.39
CA ILE A 640 35.85 22.10 10.59
C ILE A 640 36.54 23.47 10.52
N PHE A 641 35.80 24.56 10.30
CA PHE A 641 36.34 25.92 10.26
C PHE A 641 36.77 26.43 11.64
N CYS A 642 36.08 26.05 12.73
CA CYS A 642 36.53 26.33 14.10
C CYS A 642 37.81 25.56 14.47
N ARG A 643 38.03 24.36 13.91
CA ARG A 643 39.32 23.66 14.06
C ARG A 643 40.44 24.32 13.26
N GLN A 644 40.16 24.88 12.08
CA GLN A 644 41.17 25.62 11.31
C GLN A 644 41.61 26.91 12.02
N SER A 645 40.71 27.64 12.68
CA SER A 645 41.10 28.85 13.45
C SER A 645 41.95 28.52 14.68
N HIS A 646 41.72 27.37 15.33
CA HIS A 646 42.60 26.85 16.38
C HIS A 646 43.97 26.43 15.84
N ILE A 647 44.05 25.81 14.65
CA ILE A 647 45.33 25.44 14.02
C ILE A 647 46.11 26.69 13.56
N ILE A 648 45.44 27.75 13.08
CA ILE A 648 46.09 29.02 12.72
C ILE A 648 46.61 29.73 13.99
N ASN A 649 45.86 29.67 15.11
CA ASN A 649 46.32 30.24 16.37
C ASN A 649 47.48 29.43 17.00
N GLU A 650 47.45 28.10 16.99
CA GLU A 650 48.59 27.29 17.44
C GLU A 650 49.82 27.41 16.51
N GLY A 651 49.61 27.54 15.20
CA GLY A 651 50.66 27.82 14.22
C GLY A 651 51.32 29.20 14.41
N MET A 652 50.55 30.22 14.80
CA MET A 652 51.09 31.55 15.10
C MET A 652 51.78 31.64 16.48
N PHE A 653 51.37 30.82 17.46
CA PHE A 653 52.07 30.74 18.75
C PHE A 653 53.41 29.97 18.66
N ASN A 654 53.53 28.99 17.75
CA ASN A 654 54.77 28.25 17.53
C ASN A 654 55.82 28.99 16.68
N LEU A 655 55.43 30.03 15.93
CA LEU A 655 56.37 30.88 15.18
C LEU A 655 57.03 32.00 16.03
N ARG A 656 56.55 32.25 17.26
CA ARG A 656 57.18 33.24 18.17
C ARG A 656 58.29 32.66 19.06
N HIS A 657 58.47 31.34 19.09
CA HIS A 657 59.51 30.68 19.89
C HIS A 657 60.73 30.18 19.09
N SER A 658 60.81 30.50 17.80
CA SER A 658 61.94 30.13 16.92
C SER A 658 62.83 31.31 16.50
N PHE A 659 62.66 32.50 17.10
CA PHE A 659 63.59 33.62 17.00
C PHE A 659 63.86 34.23 18.39
N SER A 660 64.70 33.56 19.18
CA SER A 660 65.46 34.17 20.28
C SER A 660 66.72 33.35 20.55
#